data_AF-A0A4R0R142-F1
#
_entry.id   AF-A0A4R0R142-F1
#
_cell.length_a   1.000
_cell.length_b   1.000
_cell.length_c   1.000
_cell.angle_alpha   90.00
_cell.angle_beta   90.00
_cell.angle_gamma   90.00
#
_symmetry.space_group_name_H-M   'P 1'
#
loop_
_entity.id
_entity.type
_entity.pdbx_description
1 polymer ?
#
loop_
_entity_poly.entity_id
_entity_poly.type
_entity_poly.pdbx_seq_one_letter_code
_entity_poly.pdbx_strand_id
1 'polypeptide(L)'
;MAESSSQPTKQKLWGGRFTGKTDPLMHEFNQSLRYDKRMYAVDIAGSIAYAKALTLIGILTKDEENKIVEGLKTVEKEWETGVFSIQPDDEDIHTANERRLSEIIGKLGGKLHTGRSRNDQVATDMRLWLLDEVKHVTEGLSGLIRVMVERADKEKDILLPGYTHLQRGQPIRWSHLLLSHAFSFHSDLQRLQQLIPRVSVLPLGCGALAGNPFVVDREFLRKELGFQSVAENSLYGVGDRDFIVEFLMWASLAMTHISRMAEDLIVYSTAEFGTGSSIMPQKKNPDSLELLRGKSGRVFGNMAGFLMTLKGLPSTYNKDLQEDKEPLFDAVDTVSASFKIAEGVIATMEVHAEKMRSALTMDVLATDLADYLVRKGIPFRETHHISGRAVALAESRKCQLNELTLQDFQGLNEKFAEDIHQVFDFEASVERRESIGGTSRKMVERQVLAALRAQQGNTGSDSYPMQSNPADNYPGRRPNPFDDRGAVDPYDSKANSTTNLTSNASMPAGSADAMSAFYSEISSIQDDIRTFNDNVSRISDLHSRSLDNTDEASVQRVAQQLEDLVQDTSALSNVLKRRIKALEKQAGGGRDGQIRKQQTGLVKQKFVEAIQSYQSVEQQYRTKYKQRLERQFKIVKPDASPEEVKAVVNDDQGGQIFSQALMNSNRYGEARSAYREVQERHDDIVRIEKTITELAQLFNDMSVLVEQQDETIHAIETTAATVEKDTEQGLNYTEKAVDSARAARKKRWICFGLAAIILIIIAIIIVVAVLKAKNN
;
A
#
# COMPACT_ATOMS: atom_id res chain seq x y z
N MET A 1 2.74 -14.30 72.40
CA MET A 1 1.70 -13.57 71.65
C MET A 1 2.29 -13.18 70.32
N ALA A 2 1.53 -13.40 69.25
CA ALA A 2 1.99 -13.65 67.89
C ALA A 2 2.79 -12.51 67.23
N GLU A 3 3.87 -12.87 66.53
CA GLU A 3 4.55 -12.04 65.55
C GLU A 3 3.63 -11.83 64.34
N SER A 4 3.23 -10.59 64.07
CA SER A 4 2.46 -10.26 62.88
C SER A 4 3.34 -10.34 61.64
N SER A 5 3.07 -11.31 60.77
CA SER A 5 3.61 -11.40 59.43
C SER A 5 3.31 -10.10 58.66
N SER A 6 4.32 -9.29 58.37
CA SER A 6 4.18 -8.14 57.49
C SER A 6 3.87 -8.63 56.06
N GLN A 7 2.63 -8.39 55.63
CA GLN A 7 2.24 -8.57 54.23
C GLN A 7 3.14 -7.70 53.34
N PRO A 8 3.53 -8.18 52.14
CA PRO A 8 4.29 -7.37 51.19
C PRO A 8 3.47 -6.11 50.85
N THR A 9 4.12 -4.95 50.96
CA THR A 9 3.52 -3.62 50.82
C THR A 9 2.85 -3.45 49.45
N LYS A 10 1.60 -2.99 49.46
CA LYS A 10 0.78 -2.57 48.30
C LYS A 10 1.40 -1.36 47.58
N GLN A 11 2.48 -1.55 46.83
CA GLN A 11 3.10 -0.50 46.02
C GLN A 11 3.11 -0.91 44.55
N LYS A 12 2.61 -0.01 43.69
CA LYS A 12 2.72 -0.12 42.23
C LYS A 12 4.20 -0.21 41.83
N LEU A 13 4.52 -0.98 40.79
CA LEU A 13 5.89 -1.26 40.36
C LEU A 13 6.68 -0.02 39.90
N TRP A 14 6.00 1.03 39.47
CA TRP A 14 6.55 2.35 39.14
C TRP A 14 6.29 3.41 40.24
N GLY A 15 5.76 3.00 41.38
CA GLY A 15 5.15 3.85 42.41
C GLY A 15 6.07 4.31 43.54
N GLY A 16 7.31 3.81 43.63
CA GLY A 16 8.19 4.02 44.80
C GLY A 16 8.53 5.48 45.14
N ARG A 17 8.21 6.42 44.25
CA ARG A 17 8.50 7.87 44.39
C ARG A 17 7.24 8.73 44.59
N PHE A 18 6.03 8.18 44.47
CA PHE A 18 4.80 8.97 44.59
C PHE A 18 4.32 9.02 46.05
N THR A 19 4.13 10.23 46.56
CA THR A 19 3.66 10.48 47.93
C THR A 19 2.13 10.57 48.05
N GLY A 20 1.41 10.58 46.92
CA GLY A 20 -0.05 10.65 46.85
C GLY A 20 -0.68 9.48 46.07
N LYS A 21 -2.01 9.38 46.10
CA LYS A 21 -2.77 8.40 45.30
C LYS A 21 -2.90 8.90 43.86
N THR A 22 -2.83 7.99 42.88
CA THR A 22 -3.14 8.30 41.47
C THR A 22 -4.59 8.75 41.36
N ASP A 23 -4.86 9.78 40.54
CA ASP A 23 -6.23 10.18 40.20
C ASP A 23 -6.99 8.98 39.60
N PRO A 24 -8.26 8.71 40.01
CA PRO A 24 -9.02 7.58 39.50
C PRO A 24 -9.19 7.56 37.98
N LEU A 25 -9.39 8.72 37.35
CA LEU A 25 -9.50 8.82 35.89
C LEU A 25 -8.17 8.46 35.22
N MET A 26 -7.06 8.97 35.76
CA MET A 26 -5.72 8.62 35.24
C MET A 26 -5.42 7.14 35.42
N HIS A 27 -5.91 6.52 36.50
CA HIS A 27 -5.74 5.09 36.73
C HIS A 27 -6.49 4.25 35.67
N GLU A 28 -7.75 4.59 35.40
CA GLU A 28 -8.57 3.91 34.37
C GLU A 28 -8.00 4.14 32.96
N PHE A 29 -7.59 5.36 32.63
CA PHE A 29 -7.02 5.71 31.32
C PHE A 29 -5.70 4.99 31.04
N ASN A 30 -4.90 4.73 32.07
CA ASN A 30 -3.61 4.05 31.96
C ASN A 30 -3.72 2.51 32.00
N GLN A 31 -4.81 1.97 32.54
CA GLN A 31 -4.97 0.52 32.74
C GLN A 31 -5.10 -0.22 31.40
N SER A 32 -4.28 -1.23 31.17
CA SER A 32 -4.27 -2.03 29.94
C SER A 32 -4.84 -3.44 30.11
N LEU A 33 -5.06 -3.91 31.35
CA LEU A 33 -5.49 -5.29 31.63
C LEU A 33 -6.76 -5.73 30.90
N ARG A 34 -7.66 -4.78 30.59
CA ARG A 34 -8.89 -5.06 29.84
C ARG A 34 -8.63 -5.71 28.47
N TYR A 35 -7.50 -5.39 27.82
CA TYR A 35 -7.11 -5.92 26.51
C TYR A 35 -5.81 -6.72 26.55
N ASP A 36 -4.80 -6.33 27.33
CA ASP A 36 -3.48 -6.98 27.31
C ASP A 36 -3.46 -8.34 28.01
N LYS A 37 -4.51 -8.69 28.76
CA LYS A 37 -4.71 -10.04 29.30
C LYS A 37 -4.66 -11.13 28.24
N ARG A 38 -4.86 -10.79 26.95
CA ARG A 38 -4.64 -11.70 25.80
C ARG A 38 -3.23 -12.27 25.75
N MET A 39 -2.25 -11.57 26.33
CA MET A 39 -0.85 -11.96 26.32
C MET A 39 -0.43 -12.79 27.55
N TYR A 40 -1.37 -13.25 28.39
CA TYR A 40 -1.02 -13.96 29.63
C TYR A 40 -0.08 -15.15 29.41
N ALA A 41 -0.33 -15.96 28.37
CA ALA A 41 0.44 -17.16 28.10
C ALA A 41 1.87 -16.84 27.64
N VAL A 42 2.03 -15.80 26.81
CA VAL A 42 3.36 -15.39 26.32
C VAL A 42 4.18 -14.68 27.39
N ASP A 43 3.54 -13.89 28.28
CA ASP A 43 4.21 -13.28 29.44
C ASP A 43 4.71 -14.37 30.42
N ILE A 44 3.91 -15.41 30.64
CA ILE A 44 4.30 -16.55 31.47
C ILE A 44 5.44 -17.33 30.82
N ALA A 45 5.36 -17.62 29.51
CA ALA A 45 6.43 -18.30 28.78
C ALA A 45 7.74 -17.50 28.82
N GLY A 46 7.67 -16.18 28.58
CA GLY A 46 8.80 -15.26 28.70
C GLY A 46 9.40 -15.24 30.10
N SER A 47 8.54 -15.27 31.12
CA SER A 47 8.94 -15.34 32.54
C SER A 47 9.59 -16.66 32.93
N ILE A 48 9.10 -17.80 32.42
CA ILE A 48 9.74 -19.11 32.60
C ILE A 48 11.14 -19.11 31.97
N ALA A 49 11.27 -18.63 30.74
CA ALA A 49 12.57 -18.54 30.06
C ALA A 49 13.54 -17.62 30.81
N TYR A 50 13.05 -16.51 31.34
CA TYR A 50 13.86 -15.58 32.13
C TYR A 50 14.31 -16.18 33.47
N ALA A 51 13.46 -16.93 34.17
CA ALA A 51 13.84 -17.65 35.39
C ALA A 51 14.98 -18.65 35.12
N LYS A 52 14.93 -19.38 34.00
CA LYS A 52 16.00 -20.27 33.56
C LYS A 52 17.30 -19.49 33.28
N ALA A 53 17.20 -18.35 32.58
CA ALA A 53 18.35 -17.49 32.30
C ALA A 53 19.02 -16.94 33.57
N LEU A 54 18.24 -16.51 34.56
CA LEU A 54 18.75 -16.07 35.87
C LEU A 54 19.44 -17.20 36.64
N THR A 55 18.98 -18.44 36.47
CA THR A 55 19.59 -19.62 37.09
C THR A 55 20.92 -19.96 36.45
N LEU A 56 21.04 -19.83 35.12
CA LEU A 56 22.30 -20.05 34.40
C LEU A 56 23.43 -19.13 34.87
N ILE A 57 23.11 -17.90 35.29
CA ILE A 57 24.08 -16.93 35.81
C ILE A 57 24.17 -16.93 37.35
N GLY A 58 23.51 -17.86 38.04
CA GLY A 58 23.60 -18.05 39.48
C GLY A 58 22.86 -17.04 40.35
N ILE A 59 21.94 -16.23 39.78
CA ILE A 59 21.07 -15.33 40.56
C ILE A 59 19.97 -16.11 41.28
N LEU A 60 19.46 -17.15 40.62
CA LEU A 60 18.54 -18.12 41.19
C LEU A 60 19.25 -19.46 41.37
N THR A 61 18.91 -20.17 42.44
CA THR A 61 19.25 -21.58 42.59
C THR A 61 18.29 -22.45 41.77
N LYS A 62 18.66 -23.69 41.48
CA LYS A 62 17.78 -24.61 40.72
C LYS A 62 16.45 -24.91 41.44
N ASP A 63 16.46 -24.95 42.77
CA ASP A 63 15.23 -25.10 43.58
C ASP A 63 14.32 -23.87 43.45
N GLU A 64 14.90 -22.67 43.47
CA GLU A 64 14.15 -21.42 43.25
C GLU A 64 13.58 -21.34 41.83
N GLU A 65 14.35 -21.75 40.82
CA GLU A 65 13.87 -21.86 39.43
C GLU A 65 12.63 -22.77 39.35
N ASN A 66 12.73 -23.98 39.90
CA ASN A 66 11.65 -24.96 39.85
C ASN A 66 10.38 -24.42 40.50
N LYS A 67 10.49 -23.79 41.68
CA LYS A 67 9.35 -23.16 42.38
C LYS A 67 8.72 -22.04 41.56
N ILE A 68 9.53 -21.18 40.92
CA ILE A 68 9.02 -20.11 40.05
C ILE A 68 8.29 -20.70 38.85
N VAL A 69 8.87 -21.71 38.19
CA VAL A 69 8.27 -22.35 37.01
C VAL A 69 6.97 -23.06 37.36
N GLU A 70 6.91 -23.81 38.46
CA GLU A 70 5.69 -24.47 38.93
C GLU A 70 4.61 -23.45 39.33
N GLY A 71 5.00 -22.37 40.01
CA GLY A 71 4.11 -21.26 40.33
C GLY A 71 3.51 -20.62 39.07
N LEU A 72 4.36 -20.28 38.09
CA LEU A 72 3.94 -19.69 36.82
C LEU A 72 3.00 -20.61 36.01
N LYS A 73 3.27 -21.91 35.96
CA LYS A 73 2.36 -22.90 35.33
C LYS A 73 1.01 -23.00 36.05
N THR A 74 1.00 -22.78 37.37
CA THR A 74 -0.25 -22.71 38.13
C THR A 74 -1.04 -21.45 37.74
N VAL A 75 -0.37 -20.30 37.59
CA VAL A 75 -0.99 -19.06 37.11
C VAL A 75 -1.54 -19.22 35.69
N GLU A 76 -0.78 -19.86 34.79
CA GLU A 76 -1.21 -20.15 33.41
C GLU A 76 -2.52 -20.96 33.40
N LYS A 77 -2.56 -22.05 34.17
CA LYS A 77 -3.76 -22.89 34.29
C LYS A 77 -4.96 -22.14 34.86
N GLU A 78 -4.74 -21.21 35.80
CA GLU A 78 -5.82 -20.37 36.34
C GLU A 78 -6.41 -19.44 35.27
N TRP A 79 -5.58 -18.88 34.39
CA TRP A 79 -6.07 -18.09 33.24
C TRP A 79 -6.83 -18.96 32.24
N GLU A 80 -6.27 -20.11 31.85
CA GLU A 80 -6.89 -21.04 30.90
C GLU A 80 -8.27 -21.54 31.37
N THR A 81 -8.40 -21.81 32.67
CA THR A 81 -9.64 -22.33 33.27
C THR A 81 -10.61 -21.23 33.71
N GLY A 82 -10.25 -19.95 33.56
CA GLY A 82 -11.07 -18.81 33.99
C GLY A 82 -11.18 -18.66 35.51
N VAL A 83 -10.31 -19.31 36.28
CA VAL A 83 -10.27 -19.25 37.75
C VAL A 83 -9.47 -18.05 38.25
N PHE A 84 -8.57 -17.50 37.43
CA PHE A 84 -7.77 -16.34 37.78
C PHE A 84 -8.65 -15.15 38.20
N SER A 85 -8.43 -14.62 39.40
CA SER A 85 -9.17 -13.48 39.93
C SER A 85 -8.40 -12.18 39.71
N ILE A 86 -8.85 -11.39 38.72
CA ILE A 86 -8.35 -10.04 38.45
C ILE A 86 -8.66 -9.14 39.65
N GLN A 87 -7.65 -8.41 40.12
CA GLN A 87 -7.79 -7.45 41.21
C GLN A 87 -7.88 -6.01 40.69
N PRO A 88 -8.54 -5.09 41.40
CA PRO A 88 -8.65 -3.68 40.99
C PRO A 88 -7.29 -2.99 40.78
N ASP A 89 -6.28 -3.41 41.54
CA ASP A 89 -4.92 -2.84 41.47
C ASP A 89 -4.06 -3.49 40.36
N ASP A 90 -4.57 -4.49 39.63
CA ASP A 90 -3.87 -5.09 38.50
C ASP A 90 -3.95 -4.12 37.29
N GLU A 91 -2.85 -3.40 37.06
CA GLU A 91 -2.77 -2.39 35.99
C GLU A 91 -2.70 -3.02 34.59
N ASP A 92 -1.89 -4.06 34.46
CA ASP A 92 -1.54 -4.74 33.22
C ASP A 92 -1.36 -6.25 33.49
N ILE A 93 -1.24 -7.02 32.41
CA ILE A 93 -1.05 -8.48 32.52
C ILE A 93 0.20 -8.85 33.32
N HIS A 94 1.28 -8.09 33.20
CA HIS A 94 2.55 -8.37 33.89
C HIS A 94 2.37 -8.25 35.42
N THR A 95 1.69 -7.20 35.87
CA THR A 95 1.40 -6.96 37.29
C THR A 95 0.47 -8.04 37.84
N ALA A 96 -0.56 -8.42 37.07
CA ALA A 96 -1.49 -9.48 37.45
C ALA A 96 -0.77 -10.83 37.65
N ASN A 97 0.06 -11.23 36.69
CA ASN A 97 0.82 -12.48 36.75
C ASN A 97 1.86 -12.48 37.87
N GLU A 98 2.59 -11.37 38.06
CA GLU A 98 3.59 -11.24 39.12
C GLU A 98 2.97 -11.22 40.52
N ARG A 99 1.85 -10.51 40.70
CA ARG A 99 1.07 -10.55 41.95
C ARG A 99 0.66 -11.99 42.24
N ARG A 100 0.03 -12.65 41.27
CA ARG A 100 -0.50 -14.00 41.49
C ARG A 100 0.62 -15.00 41.76
N LEU A 101 1.75 -14.90 41.06
CA LEU A 101 2.94 -15.70 41.35
C LEU A 101 3.40 -15.49 42.80
N SER A 102 3.48 -14.24 43.24
CA SER A 102 3.91 -13.89 44.60
C SER A 102 2.94 -14.39 45.68
N GLU A 103 1.64 -14.49 45.39
CA GLU A 103 0.66 -15.12 46.28
C GLU A 103 0.90 -16.63 46.42
N ILE A 104 1.39 -17.29 45.37
CA ILE A 104 1.64 -18.73 45.34
C ILE A 104 2.99 -19.07 46.00
N ILE A 105 4.07 -18.34 45.68
CA ILE A 105 5.44 -18.69 46.10
C ILE A 105 6.07 -17.72 47.10
N GLY A 106 5.31 -16.70 47.53
CA GLY A 106 5.77 -15.69 48.49
C GLY A 106 6.83 -14.74 47.94
N LYS A 107 7.74 -14.29 48.82
CA LYS A 107 8.80 -13.30 48.51
C LYS A 107 9.74 -13.72 47.37
N LEU A 108 9.80 -15.01 47.05
CA LEU A 108 10.60 -15.52 45.94
C LEU A 108 10.17 -14.92 44.58
N GLY A 109 8.88 -14.62 44.40
CA GLY A 109 8.36 -13.99 43.17
C GLY A 109 9.08 -12.69 42.82
N GLY A 110 9.46 -11.90 43.83
CA GLY A 110 10.19 -10.65 43.64
C GLY A 110 11.61 -10.80 43.07
N LYS A 111 12.21 -12.00 43.09
CA LYS A 111 13.52 -12.23 42.46
C LYS A 111 13.42 -12.31 40.93
N LEU A 112 12.27 -12.71 40.38
CA LEU A 112 12.10 -12.94 38.94
C LEU A 112 12.35 -11.68 38.09
N HIS A 113 12.05 -10.50 38.63
CA HIS A 113 12.24 -9.24 37.90
C HIS A 113 13.70 -8.72 37.91
N THR A 114 14.65 -9.46 38.49
CA THR A 114 16.04 -9.01 38.62
C THR A 114 16.67 -8.77 37.23
N GLY A 115 17.08 -7.54 36.94
CA GLY A 115 17.68 -7.16 35.65
C GLY A 115 16.71 -7.04 34.47
N ARG A 116 15.41 -7.32 34.67
CA ARG A 116 14.37 -7.18 33.64
C ARG A 116 13.72 -5.81 33.76
N SER A 117 13.12 -5.32 32.68
CA SER A 117 12.25 -4.15 32.68
C SER A 117 10.88 -4.53 32.12
N ARG A 118 9.89 -3.66 32.32
CA ARG A 118 8.60 -3.81 31.62
C ARG A 118 8.76 -3.51 30.13
N ASN A 119 9.74 -2.68 29.75
CA ASN A 119 9.96 -2.27 28.37
C ASN A 119 10.42 -3.42 27.46
N ASP A 120 11.41 -4.21 27.89
CA ASP A 120 11.86 -5.38 27.12
C ASP A 120 10.94 -6.58 27.28
N GLN A 121 10.26 -6.71 28.42
CA GLN A 121 9.21 -7.72 28.66
C GLN A 121 8.03 -7.53 27.68
N VAL A 122 7.37 -6.38 27.68
CA VAL A 122 6.21 -6.14 26.81
C VAL A 122 6.55 -6.21 25.33
N ALA A 123 7.76 -5.78 24.94
CA ALA A 123 8.24 -5.91 23.56
C ALA A 123 8.44 -7.39 23.17
N THR A 124 8.85 -8.24 24.11
CA THR A 124 8.98 -9.69 23.90
C THR A 124 7.61 -10.34 23.76
N ASP A 125 6.69 -10.02 24.67
CA ASP A 125 5.35 -10.61 24.71
C ASP A 125 4.56 -10.27 23.44
N MET A 126 4.61 -9.01 22.98
CA MET A 126 3.98 -8.58 21.73
C MET A 126 4.50 -9.34 20.51
N ARG A 127 5.81 -9.62 20.44
CA ARG A 127 6.41 -10.35 19.31
C ARG A 127 6.06 -11.84 19.36
N LEU A 128 6.12 -12.46 20.55
CA LEU A 128 5.72 -13.86 20.73
C LEU A 128 4.24 -14.04 20.37
N TRP A 129 3.38 -13.15 20.86
CA TRP A 129 1.96 -13.16 20.57
C TRP A 129 1.72 -13.03 19.07
N LEU A 130 2.34 -12.03 18.41
CA LEU A 130 2.14 -11.84 16.97
C LEU A 130 2.70 -13.01 16.14
N LEU A 131 3.83 -13.61 16.53
CA LEU A 131 4.37 -14.79 15.84
C LEU A 131 3.40 -15.97 15.87
N ASP A 132 2.65 -16.13 16.94
CA ASP A 132 1.64 -17.18 17.03
C ASP A 132 0.42 -16.87 16.17
N GLU A 133 -0.10 -15.65 16.28
CA GLU A 133 -1.23 -15.19 15.47
C GLU A 133 -0.94 -15.20 13.97
N VAL A 134 0.29 -14.87 13.55
CA VAL A 134 0.71 -14.96 12.14
C VAL A 134 0.58 -16.39 11.60
N LYS A 135 0.76 -17.43 12.41
CA LYS A 135 0.52 -18.83 11.97
C LYS A 135 -0.95 -19.05 11.66
N HIS A 136 -1.84 -18.66 12.56
CA HIS A 136 -3.29 -18.81 12.38
C HIS A 136 -3.83 -18.00 11.20
N VAL A 137 -3.33 -16.78 11.02
CA VAL A 137 -3.65 -15.93 9.89
C VAL A 137 -3.15 -16.55 8.57
N THR A 138 -1.93 -17.11 8.57
CA THR A 138 -1.34 -17.84 7.44
C THR A 138 -2.19 -19.05 7.05
N GLU A 139 -2.66 -19.82 8.03
CA GLU A 139 -3.53 -20.99 7.82
C GLU A 139 -4.87 -20.58 7.20
N GLY A 140 -5.52 -19.52 7.74
CA GLY A 140 -6.78 -19.01 7.20
C GLY A 140 -6.67 -18.51 5.77
N LEU A 141 -5.62 -17.73 5.46
CA LEU A 141 -5.35 -17.24 4.11
C LEU A 141 -5.06 -18.39 3.14
N SER A 142 -4.28 -19.38 3.57
CA SER A 142 -3.99 -20.58 2.78
C SER A 142 -5.24 -21.41 2.51
N GLY A 143 -6.14 -21.54 3.50
CA GLY A 143 -7.45 -22.18 3.35
C GLY A 143 -8.29 -21.52 2.27
N LEU A 144 -8.44 -20.19 2.32
CA LEU A 144 -9.14 -19.40 1.31
C LEU A 144 -8.56 -19.61 -0.10
N ILE A 145 -7.23 -19.46 -0.27
CA ILE A 145 -6.57 -19.65 -1.56
C ILE A 145 -6.85 -21.07 -2.10
N ARG A 146 -6.77 -22.09 -1.23
CA ARG A 146 -6.99 -23.48 -1.62
C ARG A 146 -8.40 -23.67 -2.17
N VAL A 147 -9.42 -23.19 -1.46
CA VAL A 147 -10.82 -23.30 -1.88
C VAL A 147 -11.06 -22.58 -3.22
N MET A 148 -10.47 -21.40 -3.42
CA MET A 148 -10.56 -20.67 -4.69
C MET A 148 -9.96 -21.47 -5.85
N VAL A 149 -8.77 -22.06 -5.65
CA VAL A 149 -8.07 -22.84 -6.69
C VAL A 149 -8.81 -24.14 -7.00
N GLU A 150 -9.30 -24.86 -5.98
CA GLU A 150 -10.09 -26.08 -6.17
C GLU A 150 -11.39 -25.83 -6.93
N ARG A 151 -12.08 -24.72 -6.64
CA ARG A 151 -13.27 -24.33 -7.40
C ARG A 151 -12.93 -23.93 -8.82
N ALA A 152 -11.87 -23.15 -9.02
CA ALA A 152 -11.42 -22.76 -10.35
C ALA A 152 -11.10 -23.97 -11.24
N ASP A 153 -10.49 -25.02 -10.70
CA ASP A 153 -10.23 -26.25 -11.47
C ASP A 153 -11.53 -26.99 -11.86
N LYS A 154 -12.49 -27.09 -10.93
CA LYS A 154 -13.78 -27.75 -11.15
C LYS A 154 -14.71 -27.01 -12.11
N GLU A 155 -14.60 -25.67 -12.17
CA GLU A 155 -15.55 -24.79 -12.86
C GLU A 155 -14.99 -24.16 -14.13
N LYS A 156 -13.89 -24.71 -14.67
CA LYS A 156 -13.14 -24.17 -15.81
C LYS A 156 -13.96 -24.02 -17.09
N ASP A 157 -15.07 -24.72 -17.23
CA ASP A 157 -15.93 -24.67 -18.42
C ASP A 157 -16.91 -23.48 -18.42
N ILE A 158 -17.08 -22.78 -17.30
CA ILE A 158 -18.06 -21.70 -17.19
C ILE A 158 -17.51 -20.42 -17.81
N LEU A 159 -18.26 -19.85 -18.77
CA LEU A 159 -17.95 -18.57 -19.39
C LEU A 159 -18.81 -17.44 -18.83
N LEU A 160 -18.21 -16.26 -18.74
CA LEU A 160 -18.88 -15.00 -18.38
C LEU A 160 -18.25 -13.84 -19.16
N PRO A 161 -18.94 -12.69 -19.29
CA PRO A 161 -18.30 -11.46 -19.73
C PRO A 161 -17.18 -11.04 -18.75
N GLY A 162 -16.00 -10.73 -19.29
CA GLY A 162 -15.00 -9.96 -18.55
C GLY A 162 -15.43 -8.49 -18.46
N TYR A 163 -14.93 -7.75 -17.48
CA TYR A 163 -15.34 -6.36 -17.27
C TYR A 163 -14.14 -5.42 -17.19
N THR A 164 -14.26 -4.28 -17.87
CA THR A 164 -13.43 -3.08 -17.63
C THR A 164 -14.38 -1.90 -17.50
N HIS A 165 -14.18 -1.05 -16.49
CA HIS A 165 -15.13 0.05 -16.16
C HIS A 165 -16.57 -0.43 -15.89
N LEU A 166 -16.73 -1.69 -15.44
CA LEU A 166 -18.02 -2.38 -15.32
C LEU A 166 -18.83 -2.45 -16.63
N GLN A 167 -18.18 -2.21 -17.77
CA GLN A 167 -18.70 -2.47 -19.10
C GLN A 167 -18.28 -3.88 -19.55
N ARG A 168 -19.17 -4.55 -20.30
CA ARG A 168 -18.88 -5.87 -20.84
C ARG A 168 -17.73 -5.77 -21.83
N GLY A 169 -16.65 -6.46 -21.51
CA GLY A 169 -15.53 -6.71 -22.40
C GLY A 169 -15.59 -8.13 -22.97
N GLN A 170 -14.41 -8.63 -23.34
CA GLN A 170 -14.23 -9.95 -23.95
C GLN A 170 -14.71 -11.09 -23.03
N PRO A 171 -15.15 -12.23 -23.58
CA PRO A 171 -15.50 -13.40 -22.78
C PRO A 171 -14.27 -13.91 -22.03
N ILE A 172 -14.47 -14.36 -20.80
CA ILE A 172 -13.46 -15.04 -19.98
C ILE A 172 -14.06 -16.28 -19.33
N ARG A 173 -13.21 -17.16 -18.80
CA ARG A 173 -13.61 -18.25 -17.91
C ARG A 173 -13.84 -17.71 -16.49
N TRP A 174 -14.88 -18.18 -15.82
CA TRP A 174 -15.15 -17.88 -14.41
C TRP A 174 -13.96 -18.22 -13.52
N SER A 175 -13.35 -19.38 -13.76
CA SER A 175 -12.13 -19.81 -13.08
C SER A 175 -10.97 -18.83 -13.23
N HIS A 176 -10.87 -18.12 -14.36
CA HIS A 176 -9.83 -17.12 -14.57
C HIS A 176 -10.03 -15.90 -13.65
N LEU A 177 -11.29 -15.47 -13.45
CA LEU A 177 -11.60 -14.41 -12.49
C LEU A 177 -11.32 -14.87 -11.05
N LEU A 178 -11.74 -16.07 -10.67
CA LEU A 178 -11.51 -16.60 -9.32
C LEU A 178 -10.00 -16.74 -9.02
N LEU A 179 -9.23 -17.21 -9.99
CA LEU A 179 -7.77 -17.31 -9.87
C LEU A 179 -7.11 -15.92 -9.77
N SER A 180 -7.65 -14.89 -10.43
CA SER A 180 -7.11 -13.53 -10.33
C SER A 180 -7.07 -13.03 -8.87
N HIS A 181 -8.13 -13.28 -8.11
CA HIS A 181 -8.19 -12.98 -6.68
C HIS A 181 -7.27 -13.90 -5.87
N ALA A 182 -7.21 -15.20 -6.21
CA ALA A 182 -6.29 -16.14 -5.55
C ALA A 182 -4.81 -15.74 -5.70
N PHE A 183 -4.39 -15.19 -6.84
CA PHE A 183 -3.02 -14.69 -7.04
C PHE A 183 -2.71 -13.43 -6.21
N SER A 184 -3.69 -12.53 -6.03
CA SER A 184 -3.56 -11.40 -5.09
C SER A 184 -3.32 -11.89 -3.66
N PHE A 185 -4.15 -12.84 -3.20
CA PHE A 185 -3.99 -13.44 -1.88
C PHE A 185 -2.70 -14.25 -1.73
N HIS A 186 -2.23 -14.89 -2.80
CA HIS A 186 -0.93 -15.56 -2.79
C HIS A 186 0.22 -14.58 -2.56
N SER A 187 0.16 -13.39 -3.18
CA SER A 187 1.14 -12.33 -2.94
C SER A 187 1.06 -11.81 -1.49
N ASP A 188 -0.13 -11.74 -0.91
CA ASP A 188 -0.30 -11.38 0.51
C ASP A 188 0.29 -12.44 1.44
N LEU A 189 0.11 -13.73 1.11
CA LEU A 189 0.70 -14.84 1.86
C LEU A 189 2.23 -14.75 1.84
N GLN A 190 2.83 -14.46 0.69
CA GLN A 190 4.28 -14.25 0.56
C GLN A 190 4.75 -13.07 1.42
N ARG A 191 4.04 -11.94 1.38
CA ARG A 191 4.37 -10.76 2.20
C ARG A 191 4.31 -11.10 3.70
N LEU A 192 3.26 -11.80 4.14
CA LEU A 192 3.12 -12.22 5.54
C LEU A 192 4.31 -13.08 6.00
N GLN A 193 4.72 -14.05 5.19
CA GLN A 193 5.88 -14.90 5.47
C GLN A 193 7.18 -14.10 5.53
N GLN A 194 7.33 -13.08 4.68
CA GLN A 194 8.49 -12.19 4.68
C GLN A 194 8.57 -11.29 5.91
N LEU A 195 7.47 -11.08 6.66
CA LEU A 195 7.47 -10.32 7.92
C LEU A 195 8.10 -11.12 9.07
N ILE A 196 7.97 -12.45 9.06
CA ILE A 196 8.32 -13.32 10.20
C ILE A 196 9.74 -13.06 10.72
N PRO A 197 10.80 -12.95 9.90
CA PRO A 197 12.15 -12.69 10.42
C PRO A 197 12.29 -11.35 11.17
N ARG A 198 11.51 -10.33 10.81
CA ARG A 198 11.53 -9.01 11.46
C ARG A 198 10.66 -8.95 12.71
N VAL A 199 9.60 -9.76 12.77
CA VAL A 199 8.85 -9.99 14.03
C VAL A 199 9.71 -10.83 15.00
N SER A 200 10.42 -11.84 14.49
CA SER A 200 11.20 -12.82 15.25
C SER A 200 12.60 -12.34 15.68
N VAL A 201 12.64 -11.16 16.27
CA VAL A 201 13.82 -10.56 16.91
C VAL A 201 13.60 -10.48 18.41
N LEU A 202 14.42 -11.16 19.23
CA LEU A 202 14.27 -11.18 20.70
C LEU A 202 14.75 -9.86 21.34
N PRO A 203 13.88 -9.10 22.04
CA PRO A 203 14.29 -7.92 22.80
C PRO A 203 14.58 -8.22 24.28
N LEU A 204 14.14 -9.35 24.83
CA LEU A 204 14.39 -9.72 26.23
C LEU A 204 15.89 -9.68 26.57
N GLY A 205 16.23 -9.02 27.68
CA GLY A 205 17.61 -8.74 28.07
C GLY A 205 18.12 -7.36 27.64
N CYS A 206 17.31 -6.55 26.96
CA CYS A 206 17.59 -5.14 26.71
C CYS A 206 17.33 -4.25 27.94
N GLY A 207 16.71 -4.78 29.00
CA GLY A 207 16.38 -4.04 30.21
C GLY A 207 15.47 -2.85 29.90
N ALA A 208 15.64 -1.74 30.63
CA ALA A 208 14.79 -0.57 30.41
C ALA A 208 15.13 0.17 29.10
N LEU A 209 16.42 0.23 28.76
CA LEU A 209 16.95 0.88 27.54
C LEU A 209 18.45 0.57 27.32
N ALA A 210 19.22 0.30 28.36
CA ALA A 210 20.69 0.24 28.32
C ALA A 210 21.28 -1.19 28.36
N GLY A 211 20.43 -2.22 28.23
CA GLY A 211 20.83 -3.61 28.40
C GLY A 211 20.65 -4.13 29.84
N ASN A 212 20.79 -5.44 29.99
CA ASN A 212 20.75 -6.12 31.27
C ASN A 212 22.12 -6.04 32.00
N PRO A 213 22.19 -5.53 33.24
CA PRO A 213 23.45 -5.32 33.95
C PRO A 213 24.05 -6.61 34.56
N PHE A 214 23.31 -7.71 34.54
CA PHE A 214 23.73 -9.00 35.07
C PHE A 214 24.21 -9.98 33.99
N VAL A 215 24.31 -9.51 32.73
CA VAL A 215 24.86 -10.26 31.60
C VAL A 215 24.12 -11.59 31.36
N VAL A 216 22.79 -11.56 31.38
CA VAL A 216 21.97 -12.72 31.00
C VAL A 216 22.30 -13.19 29.58
N ASP A 217 22.32 -14.51 29.37
CA ASP A 217 22.57 -15.10 28.05
C ASP A 217 21.33 -14.89 27.13
N ARG A 218 21.42 -13.90 26.24
CA ARG A 218 20.36 -13.59 25.28
C ARG A 218 20.26 -14.60 24.14
N GLU A 219 21.33 -15.33 23.83
CA GLU A 219 21.28 -16.39 22.83
C GLU A 219 20.58 -17.64 23.37
N PHE A 220 20.76 -17.94 24.67
CA PHE A 220 19.93 -18.90 25.38
C PHE A 220 18.45 -18.49 25.34
N LEU A 221 18.12 -17.26 25.73
CA LEU A 221 16.73 -16.76 25.72
C LEU A 221 16.11 -16.83 24.31
N ARG A 222 16.89 -16.50 23.27
CA ARG A 222 16.46 -16.55 21.87
C ARG A 222 16.03 -17.97 21.50
N LYS A 223 16.87 -18.97 21.81
CA LYS A 223 16.58 -20.39 21.55
C LYS A 223 15.40 -20.88 22.37
N GLU A 224 15.37 -20.56 23.66
CA GLU A 224 14.33 -20.99 24.61
C GLU A 224 12.94 -20.51 24.18
N LEU A 225 12.84 -19.28 23.67
CA LEU A 225 11.59 -18.68 23.22
C LEU A 225 11.33 -18.82 21.71
N GLY A 226 12.21 -19.50 20.97
CA GLY A 226 12.02 -19.79 19.54
C GLY A 226 12.17 -18.59 18.60
N PHE A 227 12.85 -17.52 19.02
CA PHE A 227 13.16 -16.38 18.15
C PHE A 227 14.24 -16.72 17.11
N GLN A 228 14.23 -16.06 15.96
CA GLN A 228 15.23 -16.26 14.90
C GLN A 228 16.53 -15.52 15.20
N SER A 229 16.45 -14.29 15.71
CA SER A 229 17.60 -13.43 16.04
C SER A 229 17.41 -12.68 17.37
N VAL A 230 18.43 -11.94 17.81
CA VAL A 230 18.38 -11.03 18.96
C VAL A 230 18.41 -9.57 18.49
N ALA A 231 17.79 -8.66 19.25
CA ALA A 231 17.94 -7.24 19.01
C ALA A 231 19.37 -6.80 19.37
N GLU A 232 20.16 -6.36 18.39
CA GLU A 232 21.57 -5.99 18.59
C GLU A 232 21.77 -4.71 19.42
N ASN A 233 20.78 -3.82 19.41
CA ASN A 233 20.82 -2.56 20.15
C ASN A 233 19.67 -2.51 21.16
N SER A 234 19.98 -2.18 22.41
CA SER A 234 18.98 -2.18 23.49
C SER A 234 17.95 -1.06 23.37
N LEU A 235 18.33 0.10 22.83
CA LEU A 235 17.39 1.19 22.56
C LEU A 235 16.39 0.78 21.47
N TYR A 236 16.89 0.15 20.41
CA TYR A 236 16.05 -0.46 19.38
C TYR A 236 15.14 -1.55 19.95
N GLY A 237 15.69 -2.48 20.76
CA GLY A 237 14.92 -3.60 21.30
C GLY A 237 13.70 -3.18 22.12
N VAL A 238 13.77 -2.07 22.87
CA VAL A 238 12.63 -1.57 23.66
C VAL A 238 11.75 -0.55 22.93
N GLY A 239 12.32 0.19 21.97
CA GLY A 239 11.62 1.26 21.24
C GLY A 239 10.92 0.80 19.96
N ASP A 240 11.36 -0.32 19.36
CA ASP A 240 10.87 -0.77 18.06
C ASP A 240 9.40 -1.22 18.08
N ARG A 241 8.61 -0.71 17.14
CA ARG A 241 7.24 -1.14 16.82
C ARG A 241 7.00 -1.25 15.31
N ASP A 242 8.06 -1.24 14.50
CA ASP A 242 7.96 -1.35 13.04
C ASP A 242 7.28 -2.66 12.63
N PHE A 243 7.55 -3.75 13.36
CA PHE A 243 6.92 -5.05 13.12
C PHE A 243 5.38 -5.03 13.22
N ILE A 244 4.83 -4.14 14.05
CA ILE A 244 3.38 -3.95 14.19
C ILE A 244 2.85 -3.14 13.01
N VAL A 245 3.56 -2.07 12.64
CA VAL A 245 3.21 -1.27 11.45
C VAL A 245 3.24 -2.12 10.19
N GLU A 246 4.28 -2.93 9.99
CA GLU A 246 4.40 -3.84 8.85
C GLU A 246 3.23 -4.83 8.80
N PHE A 247 2.83 -5.40 9.94
CA PHE A 247 1.65 -6.26 10.01
C PHE A 247 0.37 -5.50 9.67
N LEU A 248 0.16 -4.30 10.22
CA LEU A 248 -1.02 -3.47 9.95
C LEU A 248 -1.10 -3.02 8.48
N MET A 249 0.03 -2.70 7.86
CA MET A 249 0.13 -2.40 6.43
C MET A 249 -0.20 -3.62 5.58
N TRP A 250 0.38 -4.78 5.92
CA TRP A 250 0.05 -6.05 5.28
C TRP A 250 -1.45 -6.38 5.38
N ALA A 251 -2.02 -6.26 6.58
CA ALA A 251 -3.43 -6.51 6.85
C ALA A 251 -4.33 -5.55 6.04
N SER A 252 -3.95 -4.28 5.94
CA SER A 252 -4.67 -3.27 5.16
C SER A 252 -4.70 -3.61 3.66
N LEU A 253 -3.57 -4.07 3.11
CA LEU A 253 -3.50 -4.49 1.70
C LEU A 253 -4.31 -5.77 1.46
N ALA A 254 -4.17 -6.77 2.33
CA ALA A 254 -4.94 -8.02 2.23
C ALA A 254 -6.45 -7.76 2.30
N MET A 255 -6.89 -6.88 3.20
CA MET A 255 -8.29 -6.46 3.29
C MET A 255 -8.77 -5.63 2.09
N THR A 256 -7.86 -4.95 1.38
CA THR A 256 -8.16 -4.27 0.11
C THR A 256 -8.40 -5.28 -1.02
N HIS A 257 -7.66 -6.40 -1.04
CA HIS A 257 -7.96 -7.49 -1.98
C HIS A 257 -9.27 -8.20 -1.63
N ILE A 258 -9.56 -8.41 -0.34
CA ILE A 258 -10.87 -8.89 0.11
C ILE A 258 -11.98 -7.95 -0.34
N SER A 259 -11.83 -6.63 -0.18
CA SER A 259 -12.89 -5.68 -0.55
C SER A 259 -13.16 -5.68 -2.04
N ARG A 260 -12.13 -5.86 -2.89
CA ARG A 260 -12.29 -6.01 -4.34
C ARG A 260 -13.06 -7.28 -4.71
N MET A 261 -12.71 -8.42 -4.12
CA MET A 261 -13.45 -9.67 -4.32
C MET A 261 -14.90 -9.54 -3.83
N ALA A 262 -15.10 -8.88 -2.68
CA ALA A 262 -16.42 -8.62 -2.14
C ALA A 262 -17.25 -7.73 -3.09
N GLU A 263 -16.65 -6.70 -3.70
CA GLU A 263 -17.32 -5.86 -4.69
C GLU A 263 -17.84 -6.67 -5.88
N ASP A 264 -16.97 -7.48 -6.49
CA ASP A 264 -17.33 -8.32 -7.64
C ASP A 264 -18.52 -9.24 -7.29
N LEU A 265 -18.45 -9.91 -6.13
CA LEU A 265 -19.49 -10.83 -5.71
C LEU A 265 -20.78 -10.13 -5.28
N ILE A 266 -20.72 -8.93 -4.69
CA ILE A 266 -21.90 -8.11 -4.38
C ILE A 266 -22.60 -7.74 -5.69
N VAL A 267 -21.86 -7.24 -6.68
CA VAL A 267 -22.40 -6.87 -7.98
C VAL A 267 -23.01 -8.08 -8.68
N TYR A 268 -22.33 -9.23 -8.69
CA TYR A 268 -22.86 -10.45 -9.30
C TYR A 268 -24.05 -11.04 -8.57
N SER A 269 -24.24 -10.69 -7.29
CA SER A 269 -25.40 -11.10 -6.49
C SER A 269 -26.61 -10.19 -6.68
N THR A 270 -26.55 -9.18 -7.56
CA THR A 270 -27.68 -8.30 -7.86
C THR A 270 -28.69 -8.92 -8.83
N ALA A 271 -29.89 -8.34 -8.89
CA ALA A 271 -30.94 -8.78 -9.80
C ALA A 271 -30.57 -8.64 -11.27
N GLU A 272 -29.84 -7.58 -11.56
CA GLU A 272 -29.37 -7.18 -12.88
C GLU A 272 -28.34 -8.17 -13.44
N PHE A 273 -27.56 -8.81 -12.57
CA PHE A 273 -26.52 -9.78 -12.96
C PHE A 273 -26.93 -11.25 -12.74
N GLY A 274 -27.81 -11.55 -11.77
CA GLY A 274 -28.04 -12.94 -11.38
C GLY A 274 -29.30 -13.28 -10.57
N THR A 275 -29.96 -12.34 -9.87
CA THR A 275 -31.01 -12.69 -8.88
C THR A 275 -32.22 -11.73 -8.84
N GLY A 276 -33.17 -11.88 -9.76
CA GLY A 276 -34.39 -11.05 -9.80
C GLY A 276 -35.20 -11.05 -8.50
N SER A 277 -35.63 -9.87 -8.06
CA SER A 277 -36.62 -9.67 -6.99
C SER A 277 -38.02 -9.47 -7.56
N SER A 278 -39.03 -9.66 -6.71
CA SER A 278 -40.08 -8.63 -6.64
C SER A 278 -40.84 -8.57 -5.30
N ILE A 279 -40.79 -9.56 -4.38
CA ILE A 279 -41.43 -9.49 -3.04
C ILE A 279 -40.86 -10.49 -2.00
N MET A 280 -39.86 -11.31 -2.35
CA MET A 280 -39.99 -12.77 -2.45
C MET A 280 -38.80 -13.53 -1.78
N PRO A 281 -38.95 -14.81 -1.38
CA PRO A 281 -37.94 -15.67 -0.71
C PRO A 281 -36.59 -15.86 -1.46
N GLN A 282 -36.46 -15.25 -2.64
CA GLN A 282 -35.31 -15.28 -3.52
C GLN A 282 -34.27 -14.19 -3.16
N LYS A 283 -34.67 -13.12 -2.44
CA LYS A 283 -33.80 -11.99 -2.09
C LYS A 283 -32.81 -12.40 -1.00
N LYS A 284 -31.54 -12.60 -1.38
CA LYS A 284 -30.43 -12.85 -0.46
C LYS A 284 -29.54 -11.60 -0.44
N ASN A 285 -29.44 -10.95 0.72
CA ASN A 285 -28.53 -9.82 0.87
C ASN A 285 -27.11 -10.35 1.09
N PRO A 286 -26.10 -9.80 0.41
CA PRO A 286 -24.71 -10.23 0.55
C PRO A 286 -24.05 -9.65 1.82
N ASP A 287 -24.70 -9.74 2.99
CA ASP A 287 -24.28 -9.09 4.24
C ASP A 287 -22.83 -9.46 4.63
N SER A 288 -22.44 -10.71 4.44
CA SER A 288 -21.06 -11.16 4.69
C SER A 288 -20.06 -10.39 3.84
N LEU A 289 -20.34 -10.20 2.54
CA LEU A 289 -19.48 -9.47 1.62
C LEU A 289 -19.46 -7.96 1.93
N GLU A 290 -20.60 -7.38 2.29
CA GLU A 290 -20.66 -5.97 2.70
C GLU A 290 -19.85 -5.71 3.96
N LEU A 291 -19.91 -6.60 4.95
CA LEU A 291 -19.09 -6.54 6.16
C LEU A 291 -17.60 -6.72 5.84
N LEU A 292 -17.24 -7.64 4.93
CA LEU A 292 -15.86 -7.80 4.47
C LEU A 292 -15.32 -6.51 3.84
N ARG A 293 -16.11 -5.87 2.96
CA ARG A 293 -15.78 -4.58 2.34
C ARG A 293 -15.69 -3.46 3.37
N GLY A 294 -16.63 -3.36 4.31
CA GLY A 294 -16.62 -2.32 5.35
C GLY A 294 -15.44 -2.46 6.33
N LYS A 295 -15.06 -3.69 6.67
CA LYS A 295 -13.93 -3.97 7.58
C LYS A 295 -12.57 -3.59 7.01
N SER A 296 -12.42 -3.45 5.68
CA SER A 296 -11.16 -2.96 5.10
C SER A 296 -10.83 -1.54 5.55
N GLY A 297 -11.83 -0.66 5.64
CA GLY A 297 -11.65 0.71 6.13
C GLY A 297 -11.22 0.77 7.60
N ARG A 298 -11.75 -0.12 8.44
CA ARG A 298 -11.37 -0.22 9.85
C ARG A 298 -9.90 -0.62 10.03
N VAL A 299 -9.46 -1.66 9.32
CA VAL A 299 -8.05 -2.13 9.38
C VAL A 299 -7.09 -1.05 8.87
N PHE A 300 -7.44 -0.36 7.77
CA PHE A 300 -6.67 0.79 7.30
C PHE A 300 -6.60 1.92 8.33
N GLY A 301 -7.72 2.22 9.00
CA GLY A 301 -7.77 3.22 10.07
C GLY A 301 -6.86 2.89 11.24
N ASN A 302 -6.81 1.62 11.67
CA ASN A 302 -5.90 1.15 12.73
C ASN A 302 -4.43 1.36 12.31
N MET A 303 -4.08 1.04 11.07
CA MET A 303 -2.74 1.26 10.52
C MET A 303 -2.36 2.74 10.52
N ALA A 304 -3.23 3.59 9.94
CA ALA A 304 -2.97 5.02 9.84
C ALA A 304 -2.88 5.68 11.22
N GLY A 305 -3.74 5.30 12.15
CA GLY A 305 -3.74 5.79 13.53
C GLY A 305 -2.46 5.44 14.27
N PHE A 306 -2.07 4.16 14.28
CA PHE A 306 -0.86 3.74 14.99
C PHE A 306 0.42 4.29 14.37
N LEU A 307 0.50 4.37 13.03
CA LEU A 307 1.63 5.02 12.35
C LEU A 307 1.78 6.49 12.79
N MET A 308 0.65 7.19 12.99
CA MET A 308 0.67 8.57 13.50
C MET A 308 1.09 8.65 14.97
N THR A 309 0.74 7.66 15.80
CA THR A 309 1.24 7.57 17.18
C THR A 309 2.77 7.47 17.23
N LEU A 310 3.39 6.73 16.31
CA LEU A 310 4.85 6.58 16.25
C LEU A 310 5.58 7.84 15.74
N LYS A 311 4.89 8.66 14.95
CA LYS A 311 5.51 9.78 14.24
C LYS A 311 6.12 10.78 15.22
N GLY A 312 7.44 10.96 15.12
CA GLY A 312 8.18 11.98 15.87
C GLY A 312 8.37 11.70 17.35
N LEU A 313 8.13 10.46 17.82
CA LEU A 313 8.47 10.08 19.18
C LEU A 313 9.98 10.20 19.41
N PRO A 314 10.44 10.84 20.49
CA PRO A 314 11.85 10.86 20.83
C PRO A 314 12.30 9.46 21.29
N SER A 315 13.57 9.12 21.11
CA SER A 315 14.11 7.91 21.72
C SER A 315 13.94 7.97 23.25
N THR A 316 13.57 6.89 23.95
CA THR A 316 13.55 5.50 23.48
C THR A 316 12.18 4.84 23.66
N TYR A 317 11.81 4.45 24.89
CA TYR A 317 10.46 4.02 25.22
C TYR A 317 9.67 5.22 25.73
N ASN A 318 8.48 5.42 25.19
CA ASN A 318 7.51 6.43 25.64
C ASN A 318 6.17 5.74 25.89
N LYS A 319 5.34 6.31 26.77
CA LYS A 319 4.07 5.70 27.17
C LYS A 319 3.08 5.58 26.00
N ASP A 320 3.24 6.42 24.97
CA ASP A 320 2.57 6.37 23.67
C ASP A 320 2.64 4.97 23.02
N LEU A 321 3.74 4.23 23.24
CA LEU A 321 3.92 2.86 22.74
C LEU A 321 2.99 1.83 23.39
N GLN A 322 2.13 2.22 24.33
CA GLN A 322 1.04 1.38 24.86
C GLN A 322 -0.13 1.27 23.88
N GLU A 323 -0.30 2.24 22.98
CA GLU A 323 -1.35 2.27 21.93
C GLU A 323 -1.08 1.28 20.79
N ASP A 324 -0.07 0.42 20.93
CA ASP A 324 0.32 -0.58 19.93
C ASP A 324 -0.61 -1.81 19.92
N LYS A 325 -1.23 -2.15 21.05
CA LYS A 325 -1.94 -3.43 21.25
C LYS A 325 -3.34 -3.41 20.67
N GLU A 326 -4.15 -2.42 21.04
CA GLU A 326 -5.55 -2.34 20.62
C GLU A 326 -5.73 -2.36 19.09
N PRO A 327 -5.01 -1.54 18.29
CA PRO A 327 -5.13 -1.59 16.82
C PRO A 327 -4.60 -2.90 16.24
N LEU A 328 -3.53 -3.48 16.80
CA LEU A 328 -2.98 -4.76 16.35
C LEU A 328 -3.96 -5.92 16.62
N PHE A 329 -4.46 -6.02 17.84
CA PHE A 329 -5.40 -7.04 18.29
C PHE A 329 -6.68 -7.01 17.44
N ASP A 330 -7.22 -5.81 17.21
CA ASP A 330 -8.40 -5.65 16.37
C ASP A 330 -8.16 -6.03 14.90
N ALA A 331 -6.97 -5.70 14.36
CA ALA A 331 -6.60 -6.06 13.00
C ALA A 331 -6.44 -7.58 12.84
N VAL A 332 -5.76 -8.25 13.78
CA VAL A 332 -5.59 -9.71 13.79
C VAL A 332 -6.95 -10.41 13.84
N ASP A 333 -7.83 -10.01 14.76
CA ASP A 333 -9.17 -10.61 14.89
C ASP A 333 -10.00 -10.38 13.62
N THR A 334 -9.95 -9.17 13.09
CA THR A 334 -10.69 -8.79 11.88
C THR A 334 -10.23 -9.57 10.67
N VAL A 335 -8.93 -9.62 10.39
CA VAL A 335 -8.39 -10.34 9.23
C VAL A 335 -8.63 -11.84 9.35
N SER A 336 -8.43 -12.42 10.53
CA SER A 336 -8.66 -13.85 10.77
C SER A 336 -10.12 -14.25 10.53
N ALA A 337 -11.07 -13.45 11.05
CA ALA A 337 -12.48 -13.66 10.80
C ALA A 337 -12.83 -13.45 9.32
N SER A 338 -12.28 -12.42 8.69
CA SER A 338 -12.51 -12.10 7.28
C SER A 338 -12.07 -13.21 6.33
N PHE A 339 -10.91 -13.83 6.55
CA PHE A 339 -10.49 -14.97 5.73
C PHE A 339 -11.40 -16.19 5.89
N LYS A 340 -11.81 -16.52 7.12
CA LYS A 340 -12.75 -17.64 7.36
C LYS A 340 -14.12 -17.40 6.73
N ILE A 341 -14.64 -16.18 6.83
CA ILE A 341 -15.92 -15.80 6.21
C ILE A 341 -15.80 -15.84 4.68
N ALA A 342 -14.73 -15.27 4.12
CA ALA A 342 -14.46 -15.32 2.69
C ALA A 342 -14.35 -16.77 2.19
N GLU A 343 -13.63 -17.64 2.91
CA GLU A 343 -13.50 -19.06 2.59
C GLU A 343 -14.88 -19.73 2.56
N GLY A 344 -15.73 -19.48 3.57
CA GLY A 344 -17.09 -19.98 3.61
C GLY A 344 -17.97 -19.48 2.45
N VAL A 345 -17.88 -18.20 2.10
CA VAL A 345 -18.61 -17.63 0.95
C VAL A 345 -18.16 -18.29 -0.35
N ILE A 346 -16.85 -18.36 -0.61
CA ILE A 346 -16.34 -18.98 -1.82
C ILE A 346 -16.66 -20.48 -1.84
N ALA A 347 -16.62 -21.18 -0.72
CA ALA A 347 -16.93 -22.61 -0.67
C ALA A 347 -18.40 -22.91 -0.98
N THR A 348 -19.32 -22.02 -0.59
CA THR A 348 -20.77 -22.29 -0.61
C THR A 348 -21.56 -21.52 -1.68
N MET A 349 -20.98 -20.50 -2.31
CA MET A 349 -21.69 -19.75 -3.35
C MET A 349 -22.03 -20.63 -4.56
N GLU A 350 -23.26 -20.52 -5.05
CA GLU A 350 -23.69 -21.21 -6.27
C GLU A 350 -23.48 -20.31 -7.48
N VAL A 351 -22.89 -20.87 -8.54
CA VAL A 351 -22.66 -20.16 -9.80
C VAL A 351 -23.73 -20.57 -10.81
N HIS A 352 -24.39 -19.58 -11.41
CA HIS A 352 -25.42 -19.81 -12.43
C HIS A 352 -24.83 -19.74 -13.85
N ALA A 353 -24.18 -20.82 -14.28
CA ALA A 353 -23.45 -20.89 -15.56
C ALA A 353 -24.27 -20.42 -16.77
N GLU A 354 -25.53 -20.83 -16.87
CA GLU A 354 -26.42 -20.41 -17.96
C GLU A 354 -26.68 -18.91 -17.97
N LYS A 355 -26.84 -18.28 -16.80
CA LYS A 355 -27.04 -16.82 -16.71
C LYS A 355 -25.76 -16.09 -17.11
N MET A 356 -24.61 -16.53 -16.61
CA MET A 356 -23.31 -15.97 -16.99
C MET A 356 -23.08 -16.05 -18.50
N ARG A 357 -23.40 -17.20 -19.10
CA ARG A 357 -23.31 -17.41 -20.55
C ARG A 357 -24.30 -16.53 -21.31
N SER A 358 -25.53 -16.38 -20.83
CA SER A 358 -26.56 -15.53 -21.45
C SER A 358 -26.23 -14.03 -21.42
N ALA A 359 -25.35 -13.60 -20.50
CA ALA A 359 -24.88 -12.23 -20.44
C ALA A 359 -23.84 -11.88 -21.52
N LEU A 360 -23.31 -12.89 -22.23
CA LEU A 360 -22.43 -12.70 -23.39
C LEU A 360 -23.27 -12.33 -24.62
N THR A 361 -22.94 -11.20 -25.21
CA THR A 361 -23.62 -10.66 -26.40
C THR A 361 -22.65 -10.59 -27.58
N MET A 362 -23.12 -10.67 -28.81
CA MET A 362 -22.24 -10.87 -29.98
C MET A 362 -21.32 -9.67 -30.27
N ASP A 363 -21.69 -8.48 -29.80
CA ASP A 363 -20.88 -7.26 -29.83
C ASP A 363 -19.55 -7.39 -29.08
N VAL A 364 -19.47 -8.23 -28.04
CA VAL A 364 -18.21 -8.46 -27.30
C VAL A 364 -17.16 -9.19 -28.15
N LEU A 365 -17.55 -9.77 -29.29
CA LEU A 365 -16.68 -10.41 -30.27
C LEU A 365 -16.25 -9.47 -31.40
N ALA A 366 -16.59 -8.18 -31.34
CA ALA A 366 -16.12 -7.19 -32.31
C ALA A 366 -14.58 -7.07 -32.31
N THR A 367 -13.92 -7.28 -31.16
CA THR A 367 -12.45 -7.35 -31.13
C THR A 367 -11.93 -8.61 -31.82
N ASP A 368 -12.56 -9.76 -31.60
CA ASP A 368 -12.21 -11.00 -32.30
C ASP A 368 -12.39 -10.90 -33.82
N LEU A 369 -13.37 -10.10 -34.28
CA LEU A 369 -13.57 -9.75 -35.68
C LEU A 369 -12.41 -8.92 -36.25
N ALA A 370 -11.90 -7.96 -35.46
CA ALA A 370 -10.72 -7.19 -35.84
C ALA A 370 -9.47 -8.09 -35.91
N ASP A 371 -9.29 -8.99 -34.93
CA ASP A 371 -8.17 -9.94 -34.88
C ASP A 371 -8.17 -10.91 -36.07
N TYR A 372 -9.35 -11.33 -36.53
CA TYR A 372 -9.49 -12.15 -37.74
C TYR A 372 -8.84 -11.47 -38.95
N LEU A 373 -9.09 -10.18 -39.16
CA LEU A 373 -8.50 -9.43 -40.28
C LEU A 373 -7.00 -9.18 -40.08
N VAL A 374 -6.55 -9.00 -38.83
CA VAL A 374 -5.12 -8.89 -38.52
C VAL A 374 -4.39 -10.16 -38.94
N ARG A 375 -4.97 -11.33 -38.66
CA ARG A 375 -4.42 -12.62 -39.12
C ARG A 375 -4.40 -12.76 -40.64
N LYS A 376 -5.24 -12.01 -41.37
CA LYS A 376 -5.22 -11.92 -42.84
C LYS A 376 -4.32 -10.78 -43.37
N GLY A 377 -3.49 -10.20 -42.49
CA GLY A 377 -2.43 -9.25 -42.84
C GLY A 377 -2.89 -7.81 -42.96
N ILE A 378 -4.04 -7.44 -42.38
CA ILE A 378 -4.49 -6.04 -42.33
C ILE A 378 -3.95 -5.39 -41.04
N PRO A 379 -3.38 -4.17 -41.08
CA PRO A 379 -2.92 -3.46 -39.89
C PRO A 379 -4.05 -3.24 -38.87
N PHE A 380 -3.76 -3.40 -37.57
CA PHE A 380 -4.77 -3.36 -36.50
C PHE A 380 -5.63 -2.08 -36.46
N ARG A 381 -5.03 -0.90 -36.71
CA ARG A 381 -5.80 0.36 -36.74
C ARG A 381 -6.91 0.32 -37.81
N GLU A 382 -6.61 -0.28 -38.96
CA GLU A 382 -7.57 -0.42 -40.05
C GLU A 382 -8.63 -1.48 -39.71
N THR A 383 -8.25 -2.61 -39.11
CA THR A 383 -9.20 -3.65 -38.71
C THR A 383 -10.16 -3.18 -37.62
N HIS A 384 -9.70 -2.34 -36.69
CA HIS A 384 -10.55 -1.73 -35.66
C HIS A 384 -11.62 -0.82 -36.29
N HIS A 385 -11.26 0.01 -37.29
CA HIS A 385 -12.23 0.79 -38.04
C HIS A 385 -13.20 -0.09 -38.84
N ILE A 386 -12.72 -1.17 -39.47
CA ILE A 386 -13.57 -2.11 -40.20
C ILE A 386 -14.56 -2.81 -39.25
N SER A 387 -14.10 -3.27 -38.09
CA SER A 387 -14.96 -3.89 -37.07
C SER A 387 -16.00 -2.90 -36.52
N GLY A 388 -15.62 -1.66 -36.23
CA GLY A 388 -16.56 -0.61 -35.83
C GLY A 388 -17.63 -0.34 -36.89
N ARG A 389 -17.28 -0.35 -38.19
CA ARG A 389 -18.26 -0.26 -39.28
C ARG A 389 -19.16 -1.49 -39.38
N ALA A 390 -18.67 -2.67 -39.05
CA ALA A 390 -19.48 -3.89 -38.99
C ALA A 390 -20.52 -3.82 -37.87
N VAL A 391 -20.12 -3.32 -36.68
CA VAL A 391 -21.05 -3.07 -35.56
C VAL A 391 -22.12 -2.05 -35.98
N ALA A 392 -21.71 -0.91 -36.55
CA ALA A 392 -22.65 0.11 -37.03
C ALA A 392 -23.61 -0.43 -38.12
N LEU A 393 -23.12 -1.30 -39.01
CA LEU A 393 -23.95 -1.94 -40.02
C LEU A 393 -24.99 -2.88 -39.39
N ALA A 394 -24.59 -3.70 -38.42
CA ALA A 394 -25.51 -4.59 -37.68
C ALA A 394 -26.60 -3.77 -36.94
N GLU A 395 -26.21 -2.70 -36.24
CA GLU A 395 -27.14 -1.78 -35.58
C GLU A 395 -28.11 -1.13 -36.56
N SER A 396 -27.63 -0.66 -37.72
CA SER A 396 -28.47 -0.03 -38.75
C SER A 396 -29.53 -0.99 -39.31
N ARG A 397 -29.19 -2.28 -39.39
CA ARG A 397 -30.09 -3.36 -39.82
C ARG A 397 -30.92 -3.96 -38.69
N LYS A 398 -30.70 -3.51 -37.45
CA LYS A 398 -31.32 -4.03 -36.24
C LYS A 398 -31.14 -5.56 -36.10
N CYS A 399 -29.96 -6.04 -36.48
CA CYS A 399 -29.55 -7.44 -36.35
C CYS A 399 -28.30 -7.56 -35.48
N GLN A 400 -27.96 -8.77 -35.06
CA GLN A 400 -26.73 -9.05 -34.33
C GLN A 400 -25.53 -9.12 -35.29
N LEU A 401 -24.33 -8.92 -34.75
CA LEU A 401 -23.09 -8.92 -35.54
C LEU A 401 -22.87 -10.25 -36.30
N ASN A 402 -23.30 -11.37 -35.72
CA ASN A 402 -23.21 -12.70 -36.31
C ASN A 402 -24.28 -12.99 -37.38
N GLU A 403 -25.30 -12.13 -37.52
CA GLU A 403 -26.39 -12.26 -38.51
C GLU A 403 -26.09 -11.53 -39.82
N LEU A 404 -25.00 -10.75 -39.87
CA LEU A 404 -24.51 -10.16 -41.12
C LEU A 404 -24.07 -11.27 -42.09
N THR A 405 -24.43 -11.14 -43.37
CA THR A 405 -24.05 -12.12 -44.38
C THR A 405 -22.57 -11.97 -44.76
N LEU A 406 -21.98 -13.01 -45.37
CA LEU A 406 -20.63 -12.90 -45.93
C LEU A 406 -20.50 -11.73 -46.92
N GLN A 407 -21.53 -11.48 -47.74
CA GLN A 407 -21.54 -10.35 -48.67
C GLN A 407 -21.50 -9.00 -47.95
N ASP A 408 -22.17 -8.89 -46.81
CA ASP A 408 -22.13 -7.68 -45.98
C ASP A 408 -20.72 -7.43 -45.44
N PHE A 409 -20.06 -8.47 -44.93
CA PHE A 409 -18.67 -8.39 -44.49
C PHE A 409 -17.74 -8.06 -45.66
N GLN A 410 -17.88 -8.74 -46.81
CA GLN A 410 -17.07 -8.45 -48.01
C GLN A 410 -17.26 -7.02 -48.54
N GLY A 411 -18.46 -6.44 -48.35
CA GLY A 411 -18.71 -5.04 -48.62
C GLY A 411 -17.92 -4.07 -47.73
N LEU A 412 -17.46 -4.51 -46.55
CA LEU A 412 -16.59 -3.75 -45.65
C LEU A 412 -15.10 -3.98 -45.94
N ASN A 413 -14.71 -5.21 -46.29
CA ASN A 413 -13.36 -5.57 -46.72
C ASN A 413 -13.34 -6.92 -47.47
N GLU A 414 -12.64 -6.98 -48.60
CA GLU A 414 -12.56 -8.17 -49.46
C GLU A 414 -11.91 -9.41 -48.79
N LYS A 415 -11.13 -9.24 -47.72
CA LYS A 415 -10.45 -10.35 -47.02
C LYS A 415 -11.38 -11.15 -46.09
N PHE A 416 -12.64 -10.75 -45.94
CA PHE A 416 -13.64 -11.60 -45.29
C PHE A 416 -14.00 -12.80 -46.19
N ALA A 417 -13.95 -14.00 -45.61
CA ALA A 417 -14.22 -15.27 -46.29
C ALA A 417 -15.20 -16.10 -45.46
N GLU A 418 -15.61 -17.27 -45.96
CA GLU A 418 -16.65 -18.12 -45.35
C GLU A 418 -16.36 -18.51 -43.88
N ASP A 419 -15.09 -18.54 -43.49
CA ASP A 419 -14.62 -18.80 -42.12
C ASP A 419 -14.98 -17.69 -41.12
N ILE A 420 -15.48 -16.54 -41.57
CA ILE A 420 -15.82 -15.40 -40.71
C ILE A 420 -16.84 -15.74 -39.62
N HIS A 421 -17.79 -16.61 -39.91
CA HIS A 421 -18.83 -16.97 -38.95
C HIS A 421 -18.27 -17.76 -37.75
N GLN A 422 -17.07 -18.37 -37.89
CA GLN A 422 -16.37 -19.05 -36.79
C GLN A 422 -15.81 -18.08 -35.74
N VAL A 423 -15.75 -16.78 -36.04
CA VAL A 423 -15.36 -15.74 -35.08
C VAL A 423 -16.42 -15.63 -33.98
N PHE A 424 -17.70 -15.81 -34.32
CA PHE A 424 -18.85 -15.62 -33.44
C PHE A 424 -19.14 -16.83 -32.54
N ASP A 425 -18.08 -17.35 -31.92
CA ASP A 425 -18.11 -18.43 -30.95
C ASP A 425 -17.34 -17.98 -29.69
N PHE A 426 -18.04 -17.91 -28.55
CA PHE A 426 -17.47 -17.49 -27.28
C PHE A 426 -16.40 -18.48 -26.76
N GLU A 427 -16.57 -19.78 -26.99
CA GLU A 427 -15.58 -20.80 -26.60
C GLU A 427 -14.33 -20.64 -27.46
N ALA A 428 -14.49 -20.47 -28.78
CA ALA A 428 -13.36 -20.21 -29.66
C ALA A 428 -12.63 -18.91 -29.30
N SER A 429 -13.37 -17.87 -28.86
CA SER A 429 -12.80 -16.63 -28.36
C SER A 429 -11.88 -16.88 -27.16
N VAL A 430 -12.36 -17.53 -26.10
CA VAL A 430 -11.52 -17.79 -24.92
C VAL A 430 -10.34 -18.70 -25.23
N GLU A 431 -10.51 -19.71 -26.08
CA GLU A 431 -9.43 -20.65 -26.42
C GLU A 431 -8.30 -20.00 -27.23
N ARG A 432 -8.59 -18.98 -28.04
CA ARG A 432 -7.55 -18.21 -28.74
C ARG A 432 -6.63 -17.42 -27.81
N ARG A 433 -7.05 -17.14 -26.56
CA ARG A 433 -6.26 -16.42 -25.56
C ARG A 433 -5.35 -17.40 -24.80
N GLU A 434 -4.43 -18.03 -25.54
CA GLU A 434 -3.55 -19.11 -25.07
C GLU A 434 -2.14 -18.66 -24.65
N SER A 435 -1.84 -17.37 -24.71
CA SER A 435 -0.61 -16.84 -24.11
C SER A 435 -0.61 -17.03 -22.59
N ILE A 436 0.56 -17.12 -21.97
CA ILE A 436 0.69 -17.26 -20.51
C ILE A 436 -0.07 -16.12 -19.82
N GLY A 437 -0.94 -16.50 -18.88
CA GLY A 437 -1.84 -15.56 -18.20
C GLY A 437 -3.19 -15.35 -18.90
N GLY A 438 -3.40 -15.96 -20.08
CA GLY A 438 -4.67 -15.90 -20.80
C GLY A 438 -5.77 -16.78 -20.19
N THR A 439 -6.97 -16.67 -20.75
CA THR A 439 -8.20 -17.30 -20.24
C THR A 439 -8.56 -18.63 -20.92
N SER A 440 -7.76 -19.11 -21.87
CA SER A 440 -7.94 -20.46 -22.44
C SER A 440 -7.86 -21.55 -21.38
N ARG A 441 -8.49 -22.71 -21.63
CA ARG A 441 -8.51 -23.85 -20.70
C ARG A 441 -7.09 -24.27 -20.30
N LYS A 442 -6.21 -24.42 -21.28
CA LYS A 442 -4.80 -24.79 -21.09
C LYS A 442 -4.07 -23.80 -20.16
N MET A 443 -4.37 -22.50 -20.27
CA MET A 443 -3.75 -21.48 -19.43
C MET A 443 -4.35 -21.39 -18.05
N VAL A 444 -5.65 -21.64 -17.88
CA VAL A 444 -6.29 -21.78 -16.57
C VAL A 444 -5.74 -22.98 -15.82
N GLU A 445 -5.55 -24.13 -16.48
CA GLU A 445 -4.91 -25.30 -15.86
C GLU A 445 -3.47 -25.02 -15.42
N ARG A 446 -2.70 -24.28 -16.25
CA ARG A 446 -1.36 -23.81 -15.85
C ARG A 446 -1.42 -22.90 -14.63
N GLN A 447 -2.40 -22.00 -14.54
CA GLN A 447 -2.60 -21.10 -13.39
C GLN A 447 -2.96 -21.88 -12.11
N VAL A 448 -3.86 -22.86 -12.19
CA VAL A 448 -4.19 -23.77 -11.07
C VAL A 448 -2.93 -24.47 -10.56
N LEU A 449 -2.13 -25.06 -11.46
CA LEU A 449 -0.89 -25.73 -11.08
C LEU A 449 0.12 -24.77 -10.43
N ALA A 450 0.23 -23.54 -10.94
CA ALA A 450 1.10 -22.53 -10.35
C ALA A 450 0.66 -22.16 -8.94
N ALA A 451 -0.64 -21.94 -8.72
CA ALA A 451 -1.20 -21.60 -7.41
C ALA A 451 -1.01 -22.75 -6.39
N LEU A 452 -1.25 -24.00 -6.80
CA LEU A 452 -1.05 -25.18 -5.94
C LEU A 452 0.41 -25.37 -5.53
N ARG A 453 1.37 -25.20 -6.46
CA ARG A 453 2.81 -25.29 -6.14
C ARG A 453 3.22 -24.24 -5.12
N ALA A 454 2.69 -23.04 -5.29
CA ALA A 454 3.03 -21.92 -4.44
C ALA A 454 2.49 -22.09 -3.00
N GLN A 455 1.39 -22.85 -2.81
CA GLN A 455 0.91 -23.23 -1.47
C GLN A 455 1.80 -24.26 -0.76
N GLN A 456 2.52 -25.11 -1.48
CA GLN A 456 3.37 -26.16 -0.90
C GLN A 456 4.72 -25.63 -0.36
N GLY A 457 4.91 -24.31 -0.30
CA GLY A 457 6.15 -23.69 0.19
C GLY A 457 7.35 -23.88 -0.75
N ASN A 458 7.13 -24.36 -1.97
CA ASN A 458 8.19 -24.56 -2.95
C ASN A 458 8.50 -23.23 -3.66
N THR A 459 9.18 -22.33 -2.94
CA THR A 459 9.73 -21.07 -3.47
C THR A 459 11.06 -21.25 -4.19
N GLY A 460 11.32 -22.44 -4.74
CA GLY A 460 12.33 -22.60 -5.77
C GLY A 460 12.03 -21.64 -6.93
N SER A 461 13.07 -21.19 -7.64
CA SER A 461 13.06 -20.22 -8.74
C SER A 461 12.09 -20.51 -9.92
N ASP A 462 11.28 -21.55 -9.81
CA ASP A 462 10.32 -22.06 -10.79
C ASP A 462 8.85 -21.69 -10.48
N SER A 463 8.60 -20.70 -9.63
CA SER A 463 7.23 -20.15 -9.43
C SER A 463 6.66 -19.50 -10.70
N TYR A 464 7.49 -19.31 -11.72
CA TYR A 464 7.10 -19.21 -13.12
C TYR A 464 7.84 -20.31 -13.91
N PRO A 465 7.19 -21.06 -14.82
CA PRO A 465 7.89 -21.96 -15.72
C PRO A 465 8.69 -21.14 -16.74
N MET A 466 9.84 -20.64 -16.33
CA MET A 466 10.97 -20.41 -17.23
C MET A 466 11.51 -21.79 -17.59
N GLN A 467 11.78 -22.01 -18.87
CA GLN A 467 12.47 -23.22 -19.32
C GLN A 467 13.77 -23.39 -18.52
N SER A 468 13.98 -24.58 -17.99
CA SER A 468 15.17 -25.00 -17.24
C SER A 468 16.46 -24.60 -17.98
N ASN A 469 17.28 -23.78 -17.33
CA ASN A 469 18.67 -23.52 -17.75
C ASN A 469 19.59 -24.50 -17.01
N PRO A 470 20.44 -25.31 -17.67
CA PRO A 470 21.16 -26.42 -17.05
C PRO A 470 22.44 -25.99 -16.29
N ALA A 471 22.38 -24.97 -15.43
CA ALA A 471 23.55 -24.38 -14.78
C ALA A 471 23.61 -24.48 -13.24
N ASP A 472 22.59 -24.99 -12.56
CA ASP A 472 22.60 -25.06 -11.08
C ASP A 472 23.23 -26.36 -10.57
N ASN A 473 24.56 -26.38 -10.52
CA ASN A 473 25.29 -27.38 -9.75
C ASN A 473 26.61 -26.80 -9.20
N TYR A 474 26.56 -26.02 -8.12
CA TYR A 474 27.73 -25.77 -7.24
C TYR A 474 27.32 -25.53 -5.77
N PRO A 475 27.98 -26.17 -4.79
CA PRO A 475 27.64 -26.06 -3.36
C PRO A 475 28.43 -24.96 -2.63
N GLY A 476 27.80 -24.33 -1.63
CA GLY A 476 28.45 -23.75 -0.45
C GLY A 476 28.84 -22.26 -0.51
N ARG A 477 28.05 -21.39 0.13
CA ARG A 477 28.46 -20.04 0.55
C ARG A 477 29.57 -20.14 1.62
N ARG A 478 30.71 -19.48 1.40
CA ARG A 478 31.72 -19.18 2.45
C ARG A 478 31.54 -17.75 2.97
N PRO A 479 31.97 -17.43 4.21
CA PRO A 479 31.79 -16.11 4.81
C PRO A 479 32.67 -15.02 4.17
N ASN A 480 32.20 -13.78 4.23
CA ASN A 480 32.86 -12.59 3.69
C ASN A 480 34.15 -12.24 4.48
N PRO A 481 35.33 -12.15 3.85
CA PRO A 481 36.60 -11.93 4.55
C PRO A 481 37.02 -10.45 4.66
N PHE A 482 36.08 -9.50 4.68
CA PHE A 482 36.38 -8.05 4.73
C PHE A 482 35.91 -7.34 6.00
N ASP A 483 35.55 -8.08 7.04
CA ASP A 483 35.10 -7.52 8.32
C ASP A 483 36.28 -7.29 9.28
N ASP A 484 37.33 -6.62 8.80
CA ASP A 484 38.31 -5.99 9.68
C ASP A 484 39.24 -5.06 8.89
N ARG A 485 38.97 -3.75 8.99
CA ARG A 485 39.94 -2.62 8.96
C ARG A 485 39.18 -1.30 8.95
N GLY A 486 39.26 -0.58 10.07
CA GLY A 486 38.67 0.74 10.22
C GLY A 486 39.24 1.79 9.26
N ALA A 487 38.37 2.68 8.79
CA ALA A 487 38.73 4.01 8.30
C ALA A 487 37.49 4.91 8.21
N VAL A 488 37.47 5.90 9.11
CA VAL A 488 37.08 7.31 8.97
C VAL A 488 35.85 7.67 8.11
N ASP A 489 34.86 8.23 8.81
CA ASP A 489 33.64 8.90 8.36
C ASP A 489 33.91 10.09 7.42
N PRO A 490 33.32 10.14 6.20
CA PRO A 490 33.52 11.25 5.26
C PRO A 490 32.44 12.34 5.31
N TYR A 491 31.59 12.43 6.34
CA TYR A 491 30.63 13.53 6.49
C TYR A 491 30.97 14.49 7.63
N ASP A 492 32.09 15.21 7.50
CA ASP A 492 32.35 16.40 8.32
C ASP A 492 32.75 17.64 7.48
N SER A 493 31.95 18.69 7.68
CA SER A 493 32.23 20.12 7.47
C SER A 493 32.27 20.77 6.06
N LYS A 494 31.29 21.67 5.87
CA LYS A 494 31.38 23.08 5.46
C LYS A 494 32.33 23.54 4.33
N ALA A 495 31.69 24.15 3.32
CA ALA A 495 32.02 25.42 2.64
C ALA A 495 33.29 25.57 1.77
N ASN A 496 33.08 26.26 0.63
CA ASN A 496 34.03 26.78 -0.35
C ASN A 496 34.75 25.74 -1.22
N SER A 497 35.19 25.99 -2.44
CA SER A 497 34.88 26.95 -3.50
C SER A 497 35.79 26.50 -4.65
N THR A 498 35.32 26.64 -5.90
CA THR A 498 36.13 26.76 -7.12
C THR A 498 37.04 25.60 -7.58
N THR A 499 36.82 25.30 -8.88
CA THR A 499 37.79 24.98 -9.95
C THR A 499 38.24 23.53 -10.23
N ASN A 500 37.68 23.04 -11.34
CA ASN A 500 38.33 22.54 -12.56
C ASN A 500 39.12 21.23 -12.55
N LEU A 501 38.57 20.24 -13.26
CA LEU A 501 39.33 19.31 -14.11
C LEU A 501 38.63 19.18 -15.49
N THR A 502 39.41 19.54 -16.51
CA THR A 502 39.28 19.39 -17.97
C THR A 502 39.20 17.92 -18.40
N SER A 503 38.71 17.46 -19.55
CA SER A 503 38.16 18.02 -20.82
C SER A 503 37.70 16.82 -21.67
N ASN A 504 36.61 16.95 -22.42
CA ASN A 504 36.56 16.63 -23.87
C ASN A 504 35.16 16.82 -24.45
N ALA A 505 34.89 18.04 -24.93
CA ALA A 505 34.15 18.33 -26.17
C ALA A 505 34.07 19.86 -26.29
N SER A 506 34.73 20.41 -27.30
CA SER A 506 34.66 21.83 -27.65
C SER A 506 33.22 22.21 -28.03
N MET A 507 32.57 23.01 -27.19
CA MET A 507 31.33 23.72 -27.50
C MET A 507 31.61 25.23 -27.64
N PRO A 508 30.92 25.97 -28.53
CA PRO A 508 31.11 27.41 -28.69
C PRO A 508 30.62 28.14 -27.43
N ALA A 509 31.36 29.17 -27.00
CA ALA A 509 31.14 29.93 -25.76
C ALA A 509 29.78 30.68 -25.63
N GLY A 510 28.84 30.52 -26.58
CA GLY A 510 27.50 31.13 -26.56
C GLY A 510 26.36 30.22 -26.07
N SER A 511 26.54 28.90 -25.93
CA SER A 511 25.44 27.97 -25.59
C SER A 511 25.20 27.80 -24.08
N ALA A 512 26.25 27.93 -23.26
CA ALA A 512 26.16 27.73 -21.81
C ALA A 512 25.29 28.79 -21.12
N ASP A 513 25.39 30.05 -21.55
CA ASP A 513 24.64 31.18 -21.00
C ASP A 513 23.14 31.09 -21.35
N ALA A 514 22.84 30.64 -22.58
CA ALA A 514 21.47 30.42 -23.04
C ALA A 514 20.75 29.26 -22.32
N MET A 515 21.47 28.21 -21.91
CA MET A 515 20.91 27.10 -21.13
C MET A 515 20.71 27.48 -19.67
N SER A 516 21.61 28.26 -19.08
CA SER A 516 21.44 28.81 -17.73
C SER A 516 20.18 29.69 -17.63
N ALA A 517 19.99 30.60 -18.59
CA ALA A 517 18.79 31.43 -18.68
C ALA A 517 17.50 30.59 -18.83
N PHE A 518 17.54 29.50 -19.59
CA PHE A 518 16.41 28.58 -19.75
C PHE A 518 16.04 27.88 -18.44
N TYR A 519 17.01 27.33 -17.71
CA TYR A 519 16.73 26.69 -16.42
C TYR A 519 16.22 27.67 -15.37
N SER A 520 16.72 28.90 -15.38
CA SER A 520 16.20 29.99 -14.53
C SER A 520 14.74 30.29 -14.84
N GLU A 521 14.37 30.38 -16.12
CA GLU A 521 12.99 30.58 -16.56
C GLU A 521 12.08 29.40 -16.19
N ILE A 522 12.55 28.15 -16.36
CA ILE A 522 11.82 26.94 -15.92
C ILE A 522 11.58 26.96 -14.41
N SER A 523 12.59 27.29 -13.61
CA SER A 523 12.45 27.38 -12.15
C SER A 523 11.44 28.45 -11.75
N SER A 524 11.53 29.64 -12.37
CA SER A 524 10.57 30.73 -12.12
C SER A 524 9.14 30.34 -12.49
N ILE A 525 8.92 29.65 -13.60
CA ILE A 525 7.59 29.13 -13.98
C ILE A 525 7.10 28.09 -12.96
N GLN A 526 7.99 27.22 -12.44
CA GLN A 526 7.61 26.25 -11.40
C GLN A 526 7.20 26.93 -10.10
N ASP A 527 7.89 28.00 -9.70
CA ASP A 527 7.53 28.78 -8.49
C ASP A 527 6.21 29.54 -8.67
N ASP A 528 5.96 30.09 -9.86
CA ASP A 528 4.66 30.70 -10.20
C ASP A 528 3.53 29.67 -10.20
N ILE A 529 3.75 28.43 -10.67
CA ILE A 529 2.77 27.33 -10.58
C ILE A 529 2.48 26.96 -9.12
N ARG A 530 3.50 26.96 -8.24
CA ARG A 530 3.27 26.76 -6.79
C ARG A 530 2.42 27.88 -6.22
N THR A 531 2.74 29.13 -6.53
CA THR A 531 1.96 30.30 -6.11
C THR A 531 0.52 30.23 -6.60
N PHE A 532 0.30 29.78 -7.84
CA PHE A 532 -1.03 29.55 -8.39
C PHE A 532 -1.80 28.49 -7.57
N ASN A 533 -1.19 27.34 -7.26
CA ASN A 533 -1.82 26.30 -6.45
C ASN A 533 -2.13 26.76 -5.02
N ASP A 534 -1.24 27.56 -4.41
CA ASP A 534 -1.47 28.15 -3.09
C ASP A 534 -2.68 29.10 -3.10
N ASN A 535 -2.82 29.92 -4.16
CA ASN A 535 -4.00 30.75 -4.34
C ASN A 535 -5.27 29.91 -4.49
N VAL A 536 -5.25 28.83 -5.28
CA VAL A 536 -6.38 27.92 -5.44
C VAL A 536 -6.79 27.29 -4.10
N SER A 537 -5.83 26.89 -3.27
CA SER A 537 -6.11 26.38 -1.91
C SER A 537 -6.79 27.44 -1.04
N ARG A 538 -6.30 28.68 -1.07
CA ARG A 538 -6.89 29.80 -0.32
C ARG A 538 -8.28 30.17 -0.83
N ILE A 539 -8.52 30.11 -2.13
CA ILE A 539 -9.85 30.26 -2.75
C ILE A 539 -10.80 29.21 -2.19
N SER A 540 -10.38 27.93 -2.15
CA SER A 540 -11.18 26.83 -1.57
C SER A 540 -11.55 27.07 -0.09
N ASP A 541 -10.60 27.57 0.71
CA ASP A 541 -10.84 27.89 2.11
C ASP A 541 -11.82 29.05 2.30
N LEU A 542 -11.68 30.12 1.50
CA LEU A 542 -12.58 31.27 1.51
C LEU A 542 -13.99 30.89 1.04
N HIS A 543 -14.10 30.08 0.00
CA HIS A 543 -15.36 29.49 -0.48
C HIS A 543 -16.06 28.69 0.64
N SER A 544 -15.31 27.88 1.38
CA SER A 544 -15.86 27.12 2.51
C SER A 544 -16.35 28.05 3.64
N ARG A 545 -15.58 29.07 4.01
CA ARG A 545 -15.97 30.06 5.04
C ARG A 545 -17.18 30.89 4.64
N SER A 546 -17.31 31.21 3.35
CA SER A 546 -18.49 31.91 2.80
C SER A 546 -19.78 31.08 2.98
N LEU A 547 -19.67 29.75 2.92
CA LEU A 547 -20.81 28.86 3.13
C LEU A 547 -21.24 28.74 4.60
N ASP A 548 -20.35 29.03 5.54
CA ASP A 548 -20.59 28.77 6.98
C ASP A 548 -20.86 30.03 7.81
N ASN A 549 -20.46 31.22 7.34
CA ASN A 549 -20.59 32.47 8.09
C ASN A 549 -22.02 33.04 8.10
N THR A 550 -22.43 33.57 9.25
CA THR A 550 -23.74 34.24 9.49
C THR A 550 -23.63 35.74 9.79
N ASP A 551 -22.42 36.29 9.87
CA ASP A 551 -22.18 37.72 10.15
C ASP A 551 -21.95 38.54 8.87
N GLU A 552 -22.77 39.55 8.62
CA GLU A 552 -22.80 40.36 7.39
C GLU A 552 -21.46 41.07 7.12
N ALA A 553 -20.79 41.57 8.17
CA ALA A 553 -19.48 42.23 8.05
C ALA A 553 -18.32 41.24 7.77
N SER A 554 -18.45 39.99 8.20
CA SER A 554 -17.50 38.91 7.85
C SER A 554 -17.69 38.44 6.42
N VAL A 555 -18.94 38.35 5.94
CA VAL A 555 -19.28 37.93 4.57
C VAL A 555 -18.72 38.91 3.56
N GLN A 556 -18.87 40.21 3.80
CA GLN A 556 -18.38 41.25 2.88
C GLN A 556 -16.84 41.29 2.80
N ARG A 557 -16.14 41.01 3.91
CA ARG A 557 -14.68 40.88 3.93
C ARG A 557 -14.18 39.64 3.18
N VAL A 558 -14.84 38.50 3.36
CA VAL A 558 -14.51 37.26 2.66
C VAL A 558 -14.76 37.42 1.16
N ALA A 559 -15.85 38.08 0.76
CA ALA A 559 -16.16 38.37 -0.64
C ALA A 559 -15.08 39.22 -1.31
N GLN A 560 -14.61 40.29 -0.65
CA GLN A 560 -13.53 41.13 -1.19
C GLN A 560 -12.22 40.35 -1.33
N GLN A 561 -11.85 39.56 -0.31
CA GLN A 561 -10.64 38.73 -0.35
C GLN A 561 -10.68 37.68 -1.46
N LEU A 562 -11.86 37.11 -1.70
CA LEU A 562 -12.08 36.15 -2.77
C LEU A 562 -11.97 36.81 -4.15
N GLU A 563 -12.54 38.01 -4.32
CA GLU A 563 -12.44 38.79 -5.55
C GLU A 563 -11.00 39.11 -5.93
N ASP A 564 -10.23 39.65 -4.98
CA ASP A 564 -8.81 39.98 -5.19
C ASP A 564 -8.01 38.73 -5.58
N LEU A 565 -8.24 37.62 -4.87
CA LEU A 565 -7.51 36.38 -5.07
C LEU A 565 -7.86 35.68 -6.39
N VAL A 566 -9.12 35.70 -6.80
CA VAL A 566 -9.58 35.18 -8.12
C VAL A 566 -8.98 36.02 -9.25
N GLN A 567 -8.94 37.34 -9.11
CA GLN A 567 -8.33 38.24 -10.09
C GLN A 567 -6.83 37.98 -10.22
N ASP A 568 -6.10 37.88 -9.11
CA ASP A 568 -4.67 37.59 -9.08
C ASP A 568 -4.36 36.21 -9.70
N THR A 569 -5.18 35.20 -9.39
CA THR A 569 -5.03 33.84 -9.91
C THR A 569 -5.28 33.79 -11.42
N SER A 570 -6.30 34.49 -11.91
CA SER A 570 -6.57 34.60 -13.35
C SER A 570 -5.45 35.34 -14.08
N ALA A 571 -4.94 36.44 -13.52
CA ALA A 571 -3.80 37.17 -14.08
C ALA A 571 -2.55 36.27 -14.17
N LEU A 572 -2.24 35.55 -13.09
CA LEU A 572 -1.10 34.62 -13.02
C LEU A 572 -1.24 33.47 -14.04
N SER A 573 -2.44 32.91 -14.22
CA SER A 573 -2.70 31.87 -15.22
C SER A 573 -2.38 32.35 -16.65
N ASN A 574 -2.74 33.59 -16.98
CA ASN A 574 -2.48 34.19 -18.29
C ASN A 574 -1.00 34.50 -18.51
N VAL A 575 -0.27 34.85 -17.44
CA VAL A 575 1.19 35.01 -17.46
C VAL A 575 1.87 33.66 -17.71
N LEU A 576 1.52 32.63 -16.92
CA LEU A 576 2.05 31.27 -17.05
C LEU A 576 1.80 30.70 -18.45
N LYS A 577 0.58 30.82 -18.98
CA LYS A 577 0.24 30.40 -20.36
C LYS A 577 1.16 31.04 -21.40
N ARG A 578 1.38 32.36 -21.32
CA ARG A 578 2.23 33.09 -22.28
C ARG A 578 3.69 32.66 -22.17
N ARG A 579 4.21 32.51 -20.95
CA ARG A 579 5.61 32.11 -20.70
C ARG A 579 5.87 30.68 -21.18
N ILE A 580 4.98 29.74 -20.88
CA ILE A 580 5.08 28.34 -21.34
C ILE A 580 5.03 28.27 -22.88
N LYS A 581 4.11 28.99 -23.54
CA LYS A 581 4.06 29.08 -25.01
C LYS A 581 5.32 29.72 -25.62
N ALA A 582 5.98 30.63 -24.90
CA ALA A 582 7.23 31.23 -25.35
C ALA A 582 8.40 30.23 -25.28
N LEU A 583 8.46 29.38 -24.25
CA LEU A 583 9.45 28.32 -24.14
C LEU A 583 9.31 27.26 -25.24
N GLU A 584 8.08 26.91 -25.62
CA GLU A 584 7.84 25.96 -26.72
C GLU A 584 8.41 26.45 -28.06
N LYS A 585 8.38 27.76 -28.31
CA LYS A 585 8.95 28.38 -29.51
C LYS A 585 10.48 28.40 -29.55
N GLN A 586 11.14 28.13 -28.42
CA GLN A 586 12.60 28.11 -28.29
C GLN A 586 13.20 26.71 -28.47
N ALA A 587 12.41 25.71 -28.87
CA ALA A 587 12.89 24.36 -29.15
C ALA A 587 13.73 24.32 -30.44
N GLY A 588 15.07 24.32 -30.29
CA GLY A 588 16.02 24.10 -31.38
C GLY A 588 16.28 22.61 -31.68
N GLY A 589 17.16 22.32 -32.65
CA GLY A 589 17.62 20.95 -32.93
C GLY A 589 18.82 20.52 -32.08
N GLY A 590 19.02 19.20 -31.92
CA GLY A 590 20.14 18.62 -31.16
C GLY A 590 19.84 18.33 -29.69
N ARG A 591 20.87 17.96 -28.91
CA ARG A 591 20.75 17.50 -27.51
C ARG A 591 20.12 18.56 -26.58
N ASP A 592 20.51 19.82 -26.71
CA ASP A 592 19.95 20.92 -25.92
C ASP A 592 18.48 21.22 -26.29
N GLY A 593 18.12 20.99 -27.56
CA GLY A 593 16.74 21.08 -28.04
C GLY A 593 15.83 20.03 -27.43
N GLN A 594 16.31 18.79 -27.33
CA GLN A 594 15.59 17.69 -26.65
C GLN A 594 15.40 17.98 -25.15
N ILE A 595 16.43 18.49 -24.48
CA ILE A 595 16.36 18.88 -23.07
C ILE A 595 15.32 20.00 -22.87
N ARG A 596 15.33 21.03 -23.73
CA ARG A 596 14.34 22.11 -23.68
C ARG A 596 12.92 21.57 -23.88
N LYS A 597 12.71 20.72 -24.90
CA LYS A 597 11.41 20.09 -25.20
C LYS A 597 10.89 19.27 -24.01
N GLN A 598 11.75 18.50 -23.36
CA GLN A 598 11.38 17.70 -22.19
C GLN A 598 11.03 18.56 -20.97
N GLN A 599 11.88 19.54 -20.63
CA GLN A 599 11.65 20.41 -19.47
C GLN A 599 10.45 21.32 -19.66
N THR A 600 10.24 21.87 -20.86
CA THR A 600 9.04 22.62 -21.21
C THR A 600 7.79 21.74 -21.16
N GLY A 601 7.88 20.49 -21.62
CA GLY A 601 6.79 19.50 -21.49
C GLY A 601 6.39 19.23 -20.05
N LEU A 602 7.36 19.13 -19.13
CA LEU A 602 7.12 18.90 -17.71
C LEU A 602 6.38 20.08 -17.04
N VAL A 603 6.83 21.32 -17.26
CA VAL A 603 6.15 22.49 -16.67
C VAL A 603 4.76 22.71 -17.28
N LYS A 604 4.59 22.37 -18.56
CA LYS A 604 3.29 22.38 -19.24
C LYS A 604 2.31 21.40 -18.60
N GLN A 605 2.73 20.16 -18.37
CA GLN A 605 1.90 19.15 -17.71
C GLN A 605 1.47 19.63 -16.31
N LYS A 606 2.43 20.10 -15.50
CA LYS A 606 2.13 20.62 -14.15
C LYS A 606 1.15 21.80 -14.16
N PHE A 607 1.24 22.67 -15.17
CA PHE A 607 0.30 23.78 -15.30
C PHE A 607 -1.10 23.32 -15.72
N VAL A 608 -1.21 22.31 -16.59
CA VAL A 608 -2.51 21.70 -16.94
C VAL A 608 -3.17 21.06 -15.73
N GLU A 609 -2.40 20.31 -14.93
CA GLU A 609 -2.87 19.72 -13.66
C GLU A 609 -3.36 20.81 -12.68
N ALA A 610 -2.63 21.93 -12.58
CA ALA A 610 -3.03 23.06 -11.74
C ALA A 610 -4.36 23.71 -12.20
N ILE A 611 -4.56 23.90 -13.50
CA ILE A 611 -5.82 24.42 -14.07
C ILE A 611 -6.98 23.46 -13.78
N GLN A 612 -6.78 22.15 -13.95
CA GLN A 612 -7.78 21.13 -13.64
C GLN A 612 -8.17 21.14 -12.15
N SER A 613 -7.17 21.27 -11.27
CA SER A 613 -7.40 21.41 -9.83
C SER A 613 -8.27 22.64 -9.54
N TYR A 614 -7.97 23.79 -10.14
CA TYR A 614 -8.76 25.00 -9.94
C TYR A 614 -10.20 24.85 -10.45
N GLN A 615 -10.39 24.27 -11.64
CA GLN A 615 -11.71 24.01 -12.20
C GLN A 615 -12.55 23.10 -11.28
N SER A 616 -11.92 22.10 -10.66
CA SER A 616 -12.58 21.20 -9.72
C SER A 616 -13.05 21.91 -8.45
N VAL A 617 -12.24 22.84 -7.91
CA VAL A 617 -12.59 23.65 -6.72
C VAL A 617 -13.82 24.51 -7.01
N GLU A 618 -13.84 25.21 -8.16
CA GLU A 618 -14.98 26.05 -8.57
C GLU A 618 -16.25 25.22 -8.80
N GLN A 619 -16.14 24.04 -9.42
CA GLN A 619 -17.27 23.15 -9.65
C GLN A 619 -17.84 22.57 -8.34
N GLN A 620 -16.98 22.21 -7.39
CA GLN A 620 -17.41 21.75 -6.07
C GLN A 620 -18.11 22.85 -5.28
N TYR A 621 -17.60 24.08 -5.32
CA TYR A 621 -18.24 25.23 -4.68
C TYR A 621 -19.62 25.51 -5.28
N ARG A 622 -19.74 25.57 -6.61
CA ARG A 622 -21.04 25.72 -7.32
C ARG A 622 -22.06 24.67 -6.89
N THR A 623 -21.62 23.41 -6.73
CA THR A 623 -22.49 22.31 -6.32
C THR A 623 -22.99 22.48 -4.88
N LYS A 624 -22.08 22.78 -3.93
CA LYS A 624 -22.43 23.02 -2.53
C LYS A 624 -23.34 24.23 -2.36
N TYR A 625 -23.08 25.29 -3.14
CA TYR A 625 -23.93 26.48 -3.18
C TYR A 625 -25.35 26.18 -3.65
N LYS A 626 -25.52 25.44 -4.76
CA LYS A 626 -26.83 25.02 -5.27
C LYS A 626 -27.63 24.22 -4.22
N GLN A 627 -26.96 23.33 -3.48
CA GLN A 627 -27.59 22.56 -2.40
C GLN A 627 -28.03 23.45 -1.23
N ARG A 628 -27.26 24.50 -0.89
CA ARG A 628 -27.63 25.47 0.15
C ARG A 628 -28.85 26.30 -0.29
N LEU A 629 -28.87 26.75 -1.55
CA LEU A 629 -29.97 27.51 -2.12
C LEU A 629 -31.28 26.69 -2.13
N GLU A 630 -31.21 25.40 -2.48
CA GLU A 630 -32.34 24.48 -2.39
C GLU A 630 -32.87 24.38 -0.94
N ARG A 631 -31.99 24.27 0.05
CA ARG A 631 -32.39 24.22 1.47
C ARG A 631 -33.05 25.53 1.91
N GLN A 632 -32.50 26.69 1.53
CA GLN A 632 -33.07 27.99 1.87
C GLN A 632 -34.43 28.21 1.19
N PHE A 633 -34.60 27.78 -0.07
CA PHE A 633 -35.89 27.87 -0.75
C PHE A 633 -36.96 26.98 -0.09
N LYS A 634 -36.60 25.76 0.32
CA LYS A 634 -37.50 24.88 1.09
C LYS A 634 -37.86 25.41 2.47
N ILE A 635 -37.04 26.28 3.07
CA ILE A 635 -37.38 26.97 4.34
C ILE A 635 -38.47 28.03 4.11
N VAL A 636 -38.40 28.74 2.99
CA VAL A 636 -39.38 29.79 2.60
C VAL A 636 -40.69 29.17 2.09
N LYS A 637 -40.60 28.11 1.28
CA LYS A 637 -41.73 27.36 0.70
C LYS A 637 -41.57 25.85 0.95
N PRO A 638 -42.00 25.35 2.12
CA PRO A 638 -41.83 23.93 2.50
C PRO A 638 -42.52 22.91 1.58
N ASP A 639 -43.55 23.35 0.87
CA ASP A 639 -44.38 22.58 -0.06
C ASP A 639 -43.91 22.68 -1.53
N ALA A 640 -42.73 23.25 -1.79
CA ALA A 640 -42.20 23.42 -3.13
C ALA A 640 -41.98 22.07 -3.86
N SER A 641 -42.46 21.97 -5.10
CA SER A 641 -42.25 20.77 -5.91
C SER A 641 -40.79 20.65 -6.37
N PRO A 642 -40.28 19.44 -6.69
CA PRO A 642 -38.93 19.26 -7.23
C PRO A 642 -38.65 20.08 -8.50
N GLU A 643 -39.69 20.34 -9.30
CA GLU A 643 -39.61 21.14 -10.52
C GLU A 643 -39.49 22.64 -10.20
N GLU A 644 -40.21 23.13 -9.19
CA GLU A 644 -40.12 24.51 -8.71
C GLU A 644 -38.75 24.80 -8.07
N VAL A 645 -38.24 23.87 -7.26
CA VAL A 645 -36.89 23.95 -6.68
C VAL A 645 -35.83 24.02 -7.79
N LYS A 646 -35.96 23.18 -8.82
CA LYS A 646 -35.03 23.15 -9.95
C LYS A 646 -35.10 24.42 -10.79
N ALA A 647 -36.29 25.00 -10.95
CA ALA A 647 -36.48 26.27 -11.66
C ALA A 647 -35.79 27.42 -10.92
N VAL A 648 -35.86 27.47 -9.59
CA VAL A 648 -35.20 28.51 -8.76
C VAL A 648 -33.68 28.34 -8.70
N VAL A 649 -33.20 27.10 -8.57
CA VAL A 649 -31.75 26.81 -8.49
C VAL A 649 -31.02 27.04 -9.83
N ASN A 650 -31.75 27.08 -10.94
CA ASN A 650 -31.23 27.33 -12.28
C ASN A 650 -31.87 28.58 -12.93
N ASP A 651 -32.40 29.51 -12.14
CA ASP A 651 -33.03 30.73 -12.66
C ASP A 651 -31.95 31.73 -13.14
N ASP A 652 -31.85 31.90 -14.45
CA ASP A 652 -30.97 32.88 -15.10
C ASP A 652 -31.51 34.32 -15.01
N GLN A 653 -32.74 34.54 -14.49
CA GLN A 653 -33.39 35.85 -14.42
C GLN A 653 -33.25 36.56 -13.06
N GLY A 654 -32.21 36.23 -12.28
CA GLY A 654 -31.85 37.02 -11.10
C GLY A 654 -32.82 36.90 -9.92
N GLY A 655 -33.38 35.72 -9.70
CA GLY A 655 -34.21 35.43 -8.52
C GLY A 655 -35.64 35.96 -8.59
N GLN A 656 -36.16 36.27 -9.78
CA GLN A 656 -37.57 36.67 -9.96
C GLN A 656 -38.55 35.60 -9.50
N ILE A 657 -38.24 34.32 -9.76
CA ILE A 657 -39.07 33.19 -9.32
C ILE A 657 -39.08 33.08 -7.78
N PHE A 658 -37.93 33.34 -7.15
CA PHE A 658 -37.79 33.40 -5.69
C PHE A 658 -38.56 34.60 -5.10
N SER A 659 -38.50 35.77 -5.74
CA SER A 659 -39.26 36.99 -5.38
C SER A 659 -40.78 36.75 -5.40
N GLN A 660 -41.26 36.08 -6.44
CA GLN A 660 -42.67 35.78 -6.63
C GLN A 660 -43.20 34.76 -5.62
N ALA A 661 -42.36 33.79 -5.22
CA ALA A 661 -42.66 32.85 -4.14
C ALA A 661 -42.74 33.53 -2.76
N LEU A 662 -41.89 34.53 -2.50
CA LEU A 662 -41.88 35.29 -1.24
C LEU A 662 -43.12 36.17 -1.06
N MET A 663 -43.60 36.81 -2.13
CA MET A 663 -44.81 37.66 -2.13
C MET A 663 -46.08 36.88 -1.80
N ASN A 664 -46.09 35.56 -2.04
CA ASN A 664 -47.21 34.67 -1.75
C ASN A 664 -47.10 33.99 -0.36
N SER A 665 -46.03 34.25 0.40
CA SER A 665 -45.78 33.62 1.71
C SER A 665 -46.14 34.54 2.88
N ASN A 666 -46.77 34.01 3.94
CA ASN A 666 -47.20 34.78 5.13
C ASN A 666 -46.03 35.20 6.07
N ARG A 667 -44.76 35.02 5.68
CA ARG A 667 -43.56 35.24 6.52
C ARG A 667 -42.71 36.44 6.04
N TYR A 668 -43.35 37.60 5.89
CA TYR A 668 -42.79 38.82 5.27
C TYR A 668 -41.44 39.33 5.84
N GLY A 669 -41.13 39.09 7.11
CA GLY A 669 -39.89 39.57 7.76
C GLY A 669 -38.64 38.74 7.47
N GLU A 670 -38.72 37.42 7.61
CA GLU A 670 -37.63 36.47 7.33
C GLU A 670 -37.39 36.33 5.81
N ALA A 671 -38.47 36.48 5.03
CA ALA A 671 -38.48 36.47 3.56
C ALA A 671 -37.58 37.54 2.92
N ARG A 672 -37.53 38.76 3.47
CA ARG A 672 -36.80 39.89 2.87
C ARG A 672 -35.29 39.81 3.06
N SER A 673 -34.84 39.26 4.19
CA SER A 673 -33.41 38.98 4.45
C SER A 673 -32.90 37.86 3.55
N ALA A 674 -33.66 36.76 3.43
CA ALA A 674 -33.35 35.66 2.52
C ALA A 674 -33.32 36.12 1.04
N TYR A 675 -34.22 37.02 0.63
CA TYR A 675 -34.22 37.60 -0.71
C TYR A 675 -32.95 38.38 -1.04
N ARG A 676 -32.52 39.23 -0.11
CA ARG A 676 -31.32 40.07 -0.29
C ARG A 676 -30.04 39.21 -0.33
N GLU A 677 -29.96 38.19 0.52
CA GLU A 677 -28.88 37.20 0.52
C GLU A 677 -28.82 36.39 -0.78
N VAL A 678 -29.98 36.02 -1.36
CA VAL A 678 -30.06 35.32 -2.64
C VAL A 678 -29.66 36.21 -3.82
N GLN A 679 -30.02 37.50 -3.79
CA GLN A 679 -29.67 38.45 -4.85
C GLN A 679 -28.16 38.77 -4.85
N GLU A 680 -27.56 39.05 -3.69
CA GLU A 680 -26.12 39.33 -3.57
C GLU A 680 -25.25 38.12 -3.94
N ARG A 681 -25.73 36.88 -3.70
CA ARG A 681 -25.00 35.65 -4.07
C ARG A 681 -25.30 35.12 -5.48
N HIS A 682 -26.26 35.70 -6.19
CA HIS A 682 -26.46 35.41 -7.61
C HIS A 682 -25.31 36.02 -8.45
N ASP A 683 -24.83 37.20 -8.08
CA ASP A 683 -23.67 37.80 -8.76
C ASP A 683 -22.40 36.92 -8.62
N ASP A 684 -22.29 36.16 -7.53
CA ASP A 684 -21.24 35.17 -7.34
C ASP A 684 -21.36 33.99 -8.31
N ILE A 685 -22.58 33.50 -8.61
CA ILE A 685 -22.74 32.36 -9.54
C ILE A 685 -22.37 32.74 -10.98
N VAL A 686 -22.73 33.94 -11.41
CA VAL A 686 -22.36 34.48 -12.72
C VAL A 686 -20.83 34.59 -12.84
N ARG A 687 -20.17 35.00 -11.75
CA ARG A 687 -18.70 35.08 -11.68
C ARG A 687 -18.05 33.70 -11.79
N ILE A 688 -18.53 32.72 -11.03
CA ILE A 688 -18.03 31.32 -11.08
C ILE A 688 -18.20 30.73 -12.47
N GLU A 689 -19.34 30.97 -13.12
CA GLU A 689 -19.59 30.47 -14.48
C GLU A 689 -18.64 31.09 -15.51
N LYS A 690 -18.36 32.39 -15.38
CA LYS A 690 -17.33 33.06 -16.18
C LYS A 690 -15.95 32.43 -15.94
N THR A 691 -15.55 32.23 -14.69
CA THR A 691 -14.26 31.62 -14.34
C THR A 691 -14.13 30.19 -14.83
N ILE A 692 -15.16 29.35 -14.68
CA ILE A 692 -15.18 27.97 -15.19
C ILE A 692 -15.05 27.95 -16.70
N THR A 693 -15.71 28.87 -17.41
CA THR A 693 -15.62 28.98 -18.87
C THR A 693 -14.23 29.42 -19.31
N GLU A 694 -13.63 30.39 -18.62
CA GLU A 694 -12.25 30.83 -18.85
C GLU A 694 -11.24 29.69 -18.61
N LEU A 695 -11.40 28.92 -17.53
CA LEU A 695 -10.55 27.77 -17.22
C LEU A 695 -10.71 26.63 -18.23
N ALA A 696 -11.93 26.35 -18.68
CA ALA A 696 -12.19 25.35 -19.72
C ALA A 696 -11.55 25.74 -21.06
N GLN A 697 -11.60 27.02 -21.42
CA GLN A 697 -10.90 27.53 -22.62
C GLN A 697 -9.37 27.44 -22.45
N LEU A 698 -8.84 27.79 -21.27
CA LEU A 698 -7.42 27.65 -20.96
C LEU A 698 -6.96 26.19 -21.03
N PHE A 699 -7.76 25.27 -20.48
CA PHE A 699 -7.50 23.83 -20.54
C PHE A 699 -7.48 23.34 -21.98
N ASN A 700 -8.49 23.69 -22.78
CA ASN A 700 -8.56 23.27 -24.18
C ASN A 700 -7.36 23.82 -25.00
N ASP A 701 -7.02 25.09 -24.81
CA ASP A 701 -5.87 25.75 -25.44
C ASP A 701 -4.52 25.08 -25.12
N MET A 702 -4.41 24.44 -23.95
CA MET A 702 -3.20 23.73 -23.52
C MET A 702 -3.23 22.25 -23.87
N SER A 703 -4.41 21.61 -23.82
CA SER A 703 -4.63 20.17 -24.10
C SER A 703 -4.44 19.83 -25.58
N VAL A 704 -4.93 20.67 -26.50
CA VAL A 704 -4.69 20.56 -27.96
C VAL A 704 -3.19 20.56 -28.31
N LEU A 705 -2.35 21.13 -27.43
CA LEU A 705 -0.90 21.16 -27.61
C LEU A 705 -0.19 19.98 -26.92
N VAL A 706 -0.85 19.19 -26.07
CA VAL A 706 -0.28 18.00 -25.40
C VAL A 706 -0.33 16.77 -26.34
N GLU A 707 -1.22 16.76 -27.34
CA GLU A 707 -1.37 15.65 -28.31
C GLU A 707 -0.18 15.45 -29.28
N GLN A 708 0.86 16.30 -29.25
CA GLN A 708 2.09 16.11 -30.04
C GLN A 708 3.24 15.42 -29.27
N GLN A 709 2.95 14.36 -28.51
CA GLN A 709 3.97 13.59 -27.76
C GLN A 709 4.18 12.14 -28.24
N ASP A 710 3.98 11.84 -29.52
CA ASP A 710 4.32 10.52 -30.11
C ASP A 710 5.84 10.28 -30.22
N GLU A 711 6.69 11.32 -30.10
CA GLU A 711 8.16 11.17 -30.16
C GLU A 711 8.81 10.71 -28.84
N THR A 712 8.11 10.85 -27.71
CA THR A 712 8.68 10.59 -26.37
C THR A 712 8.74 9.11 -26.03
N ILE A 713 7.83 8.31 -26.58
CA ILE A 713 7.82 6.85 -26.42
C ILE A 713 9.04 6.24 -27.13
N HIS A 714 9.34 6.70 -28.34
CA HIS A 714 10.50 6.23 -29.10
C HIS A 714 11.85 6.57 -28.45
N ALA A 715 11.95 7.73 -27.77
CA ALA A 715 13.17 8.10 -27.06
C ALA A 715 13.40 7.23 -25.81
N ILE A 716 12.32 6.84 -25.10
CA ILE A 716 12.40 5.95 -23.94
C ILE A 716 12.75 4.52 -24.38
N GLU A 717 12.14 4.02 -25.46
CA GLU A 717 12.46 2.71 -26.03
C GLU A 717 13.93 2.63 -26.48
N THR A 718 14.43 3.67 -27.15
CA THR A 718 15.83 3.73 -27.60
C THR A 718 16.80 3.80 -26.42
N THR A 719 16.44 4.55 -25.37
CA THR A 719 17.27 4.67 -24.17
C THR A 719 17.27 3.36 -23.38
N ALA A 720 16.13 2.69 -23.25
CA ALA A 720 16.01 1.39 -22.58
C ALA A 720 16.84 0.32 -23.29
N ALA A 721 16.78 0.26 -24.63
CA ALA A 721 17.62 -0.64 -25.42
C ALA A 721 19.12 -0.38 -25.26
N THR A 722 19.50 0.89 -25.10
CA THR A 722 20.91 1.27 -24.86
C THR A 722 21.36 0.86 -23.45
N VAL A 723 20.51 1.08 -22.44
CA VAL A 723 20.78 0.67 -21.05
C VAL A 723 20.91 -0.85 -20.94
N GLU A 724 20.06 -1.61 -21.62
CA GLU A 724 20.15 -3.08 -21.66
C GLU A 724 21.49 -3.54 -22.23
N LYS A 725 21.90 -2.96 -23.36
CA LYS A 725 23.18 -3.25 -24.02
C LYS A 725 24.39 -2.88 -23.15
N ASP A 726 24.37 -1.74 -22.48
CA ASP A 726 25.45 -1.30 -21.61
C ASP A 726 25.53 -2.16 -20.33
N THR A 727 24.37 -2.60 -19.82
CA THR A 727 24.30 -3.50 -18.67
C THR A 727 24.84 -4.89 -19.01
N GLU A 728 24.54 -5.40 -20.22
CA GLU A 728 25.09 -6.65 -20.73
C GLU A 728 26.61 -6.58 -20.92
N GLN A 729 27.13 -5.46 -21.43
CA GLN A 729 28.57 -5.23 -21.50
C GLN A 729 29.22 -5.15 -20.10
N GLY A 730 28.56 -4.47 -19.16
CA GLY A 730 28.99 -4.40 -17.75
C GLY A 730 29.07 -5.77 -17.10
N LEU A 731 28.09 -6.63 -17.36
CA LEU A 731 28.09 -8.03 -16.91
C LEU A 731 29.29 -8.78 -17.49
N ASN A 732 29.54 -8.66 -18.80
CA ASN A 732 30.69 -9.27 -19.46
C ASN A 732 32.05 -8.83 -18.86
N TYR A 733 32.18 -7.55 -18.49
CA TYR A 733 33.39 -7.05 -17.82
C TYR A 733 33.55 -7.59 -16.40
N THR A 734 32.45 -7.71 -15.65
CA THR A 734 32.48 -8.28 -14.29
C THR A 734 32.83 -9.77 -14.31
N GLU A 735 32.32 -10.54 -15.27
CA GLU A 735 32.72 -11.95 -15.48
C GLU A 735 34.22 -12.07 -15.80
N LYS A 736 34.73 -11.28 -16.75
CA LYS A 736 36.17 -11.26 -17.06
C LYS A 736 37.02 -10.86 -15.86
N ALA A 737 36.55 -9.93 -15.04
CA ALA A 737 37.24 -9.52 -13.82
C ALA A 737 37.28 -10.65 -12.78
N VAL A 738 36.18 -11.41 -12.63
CA VAL A 738 36.11 -12.59 -11.75
C VAL A 738 37.09 -13.67 -12.21
N ASP A 739 37.15 -13.95 -13.51
CA ASP A 739 38.07 -14.95 -14.07
C ASP A 739 39.54 -14.55 -13.89
N SER A 740 39.84 -13.28 -14.15
CA SER A 740 41.18 -12.72 -13.90
C SER A 740 41.55 -12.81 -12.42
N ALA A 741 40.62 -12.51 -11.50
CA ALA A 741 40.83 -12.61 -10.06
C ALA A 741 41.02 -14.07 -9.58
N ARG A 742 40.34 -15.04 -10.19
CA ARG A 742 40.53 -16.48 -9.93
C ARG A 742 41.90 -16.94 -10.42
N ALA A 743 42.30 -16.55 -11.64
CA ALA A 743 43.61 -16.87 -12.20
C ALA A 743 44.75 -16.26 -11.37
N ALA A 744 44.59 -15.02 -10.90
CA ALA A 744 45.56 -14.36 -10.02
C ALA A 744 45.70 -15.07 -8.67
N ARG A 745 44.60 -15.51 -8.06
CA ARG A 745 44.63 -16.32 -6.82
C ARG A 745 45.37 -17.63 -7.01
N LYS A 746 45.14 -18.35 -8.12
CA LYS A 746 45.86 -19.60 -8.44
C LYS A 746 47.36 -19.36 -8.57
N LYS A 747 47.77 -18.29 -9.27
CA LYS A 747 49.19 -17.91 -9.39
C LYS A 747 49.83 -17.56 -8.04
N ARG A 748 49.11 -16.84 -7.16
CA ARG A 748 49.60 -16.51 -5.80
C ARG A 748 49.86 -17.76 -4.95
N TRP A 749 48.97 -18.75 -5.01
CA TRP A 749 49.16 -20.02 -4.30
C TRP A 749 50.35 -20.84 -4.81
N ILE A 750 50.58 -20.82 -6.14
CA ILE A 750 51.75 -21.46 -6.73
C ILE A 750 53.04 -20.77 -6.25
N CYS A 751 53.07 -19.43 -6.25
CA CYS A 751 54.22 -18.68 -5.73
C CYS A 751 54.46 -18.93 -4.22
N PHE A 752 53.40 -19.00 -3.43
CA PHE A 752 53.49 -19.30 -2.00
C PHE A 752 54.06 -20.71 -1.75
N GLY A 753 53.59 -21.71 -2.51
CA GLY A 753 54.13 -23.07 -2.44
C GLY A 753 55.61 -23.14 -2.79
N LEU A 754 56.04 -22.43 -3.84
CA LEU A 754 57.45 -22.34 -4.22
C LEU A 754 58.30 -21.66 -3.14
N ALA A 755 57.82 -20.58 -2.54
CA ALA A 755 58.51 -19.89 -1.45
C ALA A 755 58.66 -20.79 -0.20
N ALA A 756 57.63 -21.56 0.15
CA ALA A 756 57.67 -22.51 1.24
C ALA A 756 58.70 -23.63 1.00
N ILE A 757 58.77 -24.16 -0.23
CA ILE A 757 59.78 -25.16 -0.63
C ILE A 757 61.19 -24.60 -0.50
N ILE A 758 61.42 -23.36 -0.94
CA ILE A 758 62.72 -22.69 -0.83
C ILE A 758 63.11 -22.54 0.65
N LEU A 759 62.19 -22.12 1.52
CA LEU A 759 62.45 -22.01 2.96
C LEU A 759 62.79 -23.36 3.61
N ILE A 760 62.12 -24.44 3.22
CA ILE A 760 62.43 -25.79 3.69
C ILE A 760 63.83 -26.21 3.26
N ILE A 761 64.21 -25.94 2.01
CA ILE A 761 65.56 -26.24 1.51
C ILE A 761 66.62 -25.46 2.30
N ILE A 762 66.39 -24.17 2.54
CA ILE A 762 67.30 -23.33 3.34
C ILE A 762 67.42 -23.88 4.77
N ALA A 763 66.30 -24.25 5.40
CA ALA A 763 66.31 -24.84 6.74
C ALA A 763 67.11 -26.15 6.79
N ILE A 764 66.96 -27.02 5.80
CA ILE A 764 67.73 -28.27 5.69
C ILE A 764 69.23 -27.96 5.54
N ILE A 765 69.61 -27.00 4.69
CA ILE A 765 71.00 -26.60 4.51
C ILE A 765 71.60 -26.08 5.82
N ILE A 766 70.87 -25.25 6.56
CA ILE A 766 71.30 -24.72 7.87
C ILE A 766 71.48 -25.85 8.87
N VAL A 767 70.52 -26.79 8.96
CA VAL A 767 70.61 -27.94 9.87
C VAL A 767 71.82 -28.81 9.54
N VAL A 768 72.07 -29.10 8.26
CA VAL A 768 73.25 -29.87 7.82
C VAL A 768 74.55 -29.13 8.13
N ALA A 769 74.59 -27.81 7.93
CA ALA A 769 75.76 -26.99 8.25
C ALA A 769 76.05 -26.97 9.76
N VAL A 770 75.02 -26.82 10.61
CA VAL A 770 75.14 -26.83 12.07
C VAL A 770 75.56 -28.22 12.59
N LEU A 771 75.03 -29.30 12.01
CA LEU A 771 75.44 -30.66 12.36
C LEU A 771 76.89 -30.96 11.96
N LYS A 772 77.36 -30.43 10.82
CA LYS A 772 78.78 -30.50 10.45
C LYS A 772 79.70 -29.71 11.38
N ALA A 773 79.26 -28.53 11.84
CA ALA A 773 80.02 -27.69 12.77
C ALA A 773 80.11 -28.25 14.20
N LYS A 774 79.24 -29.20 14.56
CA LYS A 774 79.29 -29.91 15.86
C LYS A 774 80.16 -31.18 15.86
N ASN A 775 80.55 -31.67 14.69
CA ASN A 775 81.33 -32.90 14.50
C ASN A 775 82.79 -32.64 14.09
N ASN A 776 83.20 -31.37 14.02
CA ASN A 776 84.59 -30.91 13.96
C ASN A 776 84.89 -30.17 15.26
#